data_AF-A0A6G8UBU9-F1
#
_entry.id   AF-A0A6G8UBU9-F1
#
_cell.length_a   1.000
_cell.length_b   1.000
_cell.length_c   1.000
_cell.angle_alpha   90.00
_cell.angle_beta   90.00
_cell.angle_gamma   90.00
#
_symmetry.space_group_name_H-M   'P 1'
#
loop_
_entity.id
_entity.type
_entity.pdbx_description
1 polymer ?
#
loop_
_entity_poly.entity_id
_entity_poly.type
_entity_poly.pdbx_seq_one_letter_code
_entity_poly.pdbx_strand_id
1 'polypeptide(L)'
;MNDAASKPPFDPSIPVSPNNPCPFLRGLVGEGFVEGGTVPLNTLSQTIANATGETGLKKSSARIQVRGVALIANGLGHILKSLWSGARLDALRGGPLDKRGAGSRILGVDGKVNEDEIARLASFGRIYTDPNTGSSEPGLNAAEIKSFMGDNLKRAGSAARWYYPLLMKFEWPILLKIIGKGKQNEERYLSVADVRTLFEERKFPDRINQRIVSQPLLSTCQLRFRWAAALAAFVIGLGLVTLVAVAEFPNQVRAMLPQKGVLVNLLPPPLPAVPETKAAFWLEQNWSLKDRHWFHHASQGTATFPVPYEWFVALEQPRLHLFSKPGMMKDSAYLERFGFIPSPQSIQTDTATLRRFGYANVYETTQVSDWSTRWTPAENVDGLPVGFARMTGVVDPATGRRDDDMIGLTCAACHTGQIHYQGVDVRFDGGAAMTDLKKLELATGLSIAYTLYVPFRFQRFADRVLGPDASETNRAALKQKLGAIGGFLIDWAKTYEKTIEGKKTWDDKQQQDTEEGFGRLDALNRIGNQVFSQDLEMSGIKGFEKNLHAQDAPVSYPAIWTVPWFKFAQYDASIEQPLIRNAGEALGVTALLNLSDAYPEDRLWRSSVNFRTLGWIEDMLRGPDPFKSADPSGPKFGGLLAPKWPSQILGDAWRLKPDRVERGRAIYAEMCSGCHLPAIDTPAFWSSKRWEPSGDSKVLNAVTIPLDEIKTDPEQSLVLSKRTIDVPGFLKVNTADLQTWWQCDIPTASKSPNEMVYALGLMTVVDLVARKWMDDEKIPEPERAQIWNLARKNCLNPAPDPRYRARPLNGIWATAPYLHNGSVPSLYWLLKPASERPQKFCMGRRDYDPDTVGFAVTANEPCKTGETVFSATGSDGKPIQGNSVLGHSFERKDGEPKRPGVIGRMFKDDAERYDLIEYLKTL
;
A
#
# COMPACT_ATOMS: atom_id res chain seq x y z
N MET A 1 58.44 -31.54 -30.41
CA MET A 1 58.37 -32.64 -29.44
C MET A 1 57.47 -32.20 -28.30
N ASN A 2 56.24 -32.73 -28.27
CA ASN A 2 55.40 -33.01 -27.11
C ASN A 2 54.09 -33.54 -27.68
N ASP A 3 53.81 -34.82 -27.42
CA ASP A 3 52.65 -35.56 -27.91
C ASP A 3 51.35 -34.78 -27.69
N ALA A 4 50.58 -34.62 -28.76
CA ALA A 4 49.19 -34.21 -28.65
C ALA A 4 48.38 -35.46 -28.30
N ALA A 5 47.86 -35.47 -27.07
CA ALA A 5 46.91 -36.43 -26.50
C ALA A 5 47.41 -37.45 -25.45
N SER A 6 48.43 -37.14 -24.65
CA SER A 6 48.59 -37.85 -23.38
C SER A 6 47.60 -37.31 -22.34
N LYS A 7 46.77 -38.21 -21.80
CA LYS A 7 45.99 -37.99 -20.57
C LYS A 7 46.93 -37.38 -19.50
N PRO A 8 46.52 -36.36 -18.73
CA PRO A 8 47.34 -35.88 -17.62
C PRO A 8 47.72 -37.09 -16.74
N PRO A 9 48.98 -37.21 -16.28
CA PRO A 9 49.40 -38.36 -15.49
C PRO A 9 48.46 -38.51 -14.31
N PHE A 10 47.82 -39.69 -14.21
CA PHE A 10 46.97 -40.02 -13.08
C PHE A 10 47.81 -39.93 -11.81
N ASP A 11 47.44 -39.01 -10.93
CA ASP A 11 48.06 -38.84 -9.64
C ASP A 11 47.19 -39.54 -8.58
N PRO A 12 47.54 -40.79 -8.18
CA PRO A 12 46.79 -41.53 -7.16
C PRO A 12 46.78 -40.84 -5.80
N SER A 13 47.61 -39.81 -5.58
CA SER A 13 47.66 -39.07 -4.33
C SER A 13 46.54 -38.04 -4.17
N ILE A 14 45.81 -37.69 -5.24
CA ILE A 14 44.69 -36.73 -5.17
C ILE A 14 43.46 -37.40 -4.52
N PRO A 15 43.08 -37.04 -3.30
CA PRO A 15 41.95 -37.69 -2.63
C PRO A 15 40.63 -37.18 -3.22
N VAL A 16 39.77 -38.11 -3.66
CA VAL A 16 38.38 -37.78 -4.02
C VAL A 16 37.56 -37.65 -2.74
N SER A 17 37.13 -36.43 -2.42
CA SER A 17 36.41 -36.13 -1.19
C SER A 17 35.06 -36.87 -1.08
N PRO A 18 34.71 -37.45 0.09
CA PRO A 18 33.36 -37.99 0.35
C PRO A 18 32.27 -36.90 0.33
N ASN A 19 32.68 -35.63 0.49
CA ASN A 19 31.81 -34.46 0.42
C ASN A 19 31.52 -33.99 -1.01
N ASN A 20 31.97 -34.73 -2.03
CA ASN A 20 31.52 -34.57 -3.40
C ASN A 20 30.39 -35.57 -3.70
N PRO A 21 29.12 -35.13 -3.87
CA PRO A 21 28.00 -36.02 -4.12
C PRO A 21 27.84 -36.39 -5.61
N CYS A 22 28.65 -35.82 -6.51
CA CYS A 22 28.48 -36.00 -7.96
C CYS A 22 29.46 -37.06 -8.51
N PRO A 23 28.98 -38.21 -9.00
CA PRO A 23 29.83 -39.29 -9.53
C PRO A 23 30.67 -38.84 -10.72
N PHE A 24 30.14 -37.96 -11.58
CA PHE A 24 30.87 -37.42 -12.72
C PHE A 24 32.05 -36.54 -12.28
N LEU A 25 31.86 -35.66 -11.29
CA LEU A 25 32.94 -34.82 -10.76
C LEU A 25 33.99 -35.67 -10.04
N ARG A 26 33.55 -36.70 -9.32
CA ARG A 26 34.45 -37.68 -8.69
C ARG A 26 35.28 -38.42 -9.72
N GLY A 27 34.72 -38.74 -10.89
CA GLY A 27 35.45 -39.31 -12.01
C GLY A 27 36.51 -38.38 -12.58
N LEU A 28 36.23 -37.07 -12.68
CA LEU A 28 37.21 -36.09 -13.17
C LEU A 28 38.39 -35.91 -12.21
N VAL A 29 38.12 -35.89 -10.90
CA VAL A 29 39.16 -35.82 -9.87
C VAL A 29 39.93 -37.14 -9.84
N GLY A 30 39.21 -38.27 -9.86
CA GLY A 30 39.80 -39.61 -9.87
C GLY A 30 40.78 -39.77 -11.03
N GLU A 31 40.39 -39.41 -12.24
CA GLU A 31 41.24 -39.57 -13.43
C GLU A 31 42.31 -38.47 -13.61
N GLY A 32 42.44 -37.54 -12.66
CA GLY A 32 43.44 -36.46 -12.71
C GLY A 32 43.14 -35.34 -13.71
N PHE A 33 41.91 -35.23 -14.21
CA PHE A 33 41.52 -34.15 -15.13
C PHE A 33 41.30 -32.80 -14.43
N VAL A 34 41.02 -32.82 -13.12
CA VAL A 34 40.90 -31.63 -12.25
C VAL A 34 41.37 -31.98 -10.83
N GLU A 35 41.76 -30.97 -10.04
CA GLU A 35 42.12 -31.16 -8.62
C GLU A 35 40.91 -31.46 -7.73
N GLY A 36 41.14 -32.11 -6.58
CA GLY A 36 40.08 -32.47 -5.62
C GLY A 36 39.54 -31.33 -4.76
N GLY A 37 40.24 -30.19 -4.72
CA GLY A 37 39.91 -29.01 -3.92
C GLY A 37 39.10 -27.96 -4.67
N THR A 38 39.67 -26.77 -4.85
CA THR A 38 39.01 -25.66 -5.57
C THR A 38 39.44 -25.64 -7.03
N VAL A 39 38.49 -25.77 -7.95
CA VAL A 39 38.77 -25.81 -9.39
C VAL A 39 38.23 -24.56 -10.07
N PRO A 40 39.06 -23.80 -10.83
CA PRO A 40 38.58 -22.65 -11.59
C PRO A 40 37.40 -23.02 -12.49
N LEU A 41 36.34 -22.21 -12.47
CA LEU A 41 35.10 -22.48 -13.20
C LEU A 41 35.32 -22.66 -14.70
N ASN A 42 36.30 -21.94 -15.28
CA ASN A 42 36.65 -22.08 -16.68
C ASN A 42 37.25 -23.45 -17.00
N THR A 43 38.17 -23.93 -16.16
CA THR A 43 38.77 -25.27 -16.28
C THR A 43 37.70 -26.33 -16.13
N LEU A 44 36.92 -26.27 -15.05
CA LEU A 44 35.86 -27.25 -14.77
C LEU A 44 34.80 -27.31 -15.88
N SER A 45 34.29 -26.16 -16.33
CA SER A 45 33.28 -26.11 -17.39
C SER A 45 33.80 -26.53 -18.76
N GLN A 46 35.07 -26.24 -19.07
CA GLN A 46 35.69 -26.66 -20.32
C GLN A 46 35.91 -28.17 -20.34
N THR A 47 36.43 -28.76 -19.26
CA THR A 47 36.69 -30.20 -19.16
C THR A 47 35.39 -31.00 -19.26
N ILE A 48 34.34 -30.58 -18.56
CA ILE A 48 33.01 -31.23 -18.67
C ILE A 48 32.42 -31.05 -20.07
N ALA A 49 32.54 -29.85 -20.67
CA ALA A 49 32.06 -29.62 -22.03
C ALA A 49 32.80 -30.48 -23.07
N ASN A 50 34.11 -30.72 -22.90
CA ASN A 50 34.87 -31.63 -23.77
C ASN A 50 34.32 -33.07 -23.67
N ALA A 51 34.02 -33.56 -22.47
CA ALA A 51 33.48 -34.90 -22.25
C ALA A 51 32.18 -35.19 -23.02
N THR A 52 31.38 -34.15 -23.31
CA THR A 52 30.13 -34.27 -24.07
C THR A 52 30.33 -34.70 -25.52
N GLY A 53 31.51 -34.46 -26.11
CA GLY A 53 31.79 -34.69 -27.53
C GLY A 53 31.14 -33.67 -28.49
N GLU A 54 30.42 -32.67 -27.97
CA GLU A 54 29.78 -31.62 -28.78
C GLU A 54 30.84 -30.65 -29.35
N THR A 55 30.58 -30.08 -30.53
CA THR A 55 31.44 -29.07 -31.19
C THR A 55 30.68 -27.77 -31.44
N GLY A 56 31.39 -26.68 -31.76
CA GLY A 56 30.78 -25.40 -32.15
C GLY A 56 29.87 -24.76 -31.09
N LEU A 57 28.69 -24.31 -31.51
CA LEU A 57 27.70 -23.62 -30.65
C LEU A 57 27.16 -24.52 -29.55
N LYS A 58 26.99 -25.82 -29.80
CA LYS A 58 26.49 -26.79 -28.81
C LYS A 58 27.49 -26.99 -27.67
N LYS A 59 28.80 -27.02 -27.98
CA LYS A 59 29.88 -27.03 -26.97
C LYS A 59 29.88 -25.78 -26.10
N SER A 60 29.69 -24.62 -26.73
CA SER A 60 29.64 -23.33 -26.02
C SER A 60 28.43 -23.25 -25.09
N SER A 61 27.26 -23.73 -25.52
CA SER A 61 26.06 -23.84 -24.70
C SER A 61 26.27 -24.78 -23.50
N ALA A 62 26.84 -25.97 -23.72
CA ALA A 62 27.17 -26.91 -22.65
C ALA A 62 28.12 -26.30 -21.61
N ARG A 63 29.13 -25.55 -22.05
CA ARG A 63 30.07 -24.84 -21.15
C ARG A 63 29.37 -23.79 -20.28
N ILE A 64 28.45 -23.02 -20.85
CA ILE A 64 27.67 -22.01 -20.11
C ILE A 64 26.77 -22.66 -19.06
N GLN A 65 26.05 -23.72 -19.44
CA GLN A 65 25.16 -24.46 -18.55
C GLN A 65 25.93 -25.06 -17.36
N VAL A 66 27.06 -25.72 -17.61
CA VAL A 66 27.91 -26.30 -16.56
C VAL A 66 28.46 -25.23 -15.63
N ARG A 67 28.86 -24.07 -16.16
CA ARG A 67 29.34 -22.94 -15.35
C ARG A 67 28.25 -22.38 -14.43
N GLY A 68 27.03 -22.26 -14.92
CA GLY A 68 25.87 -21.86 -14.12
C GLY A 68 25.59 -22.83 -12.97
N VAL A 69 25.61 -24.13 -13.24
CA VAL A 69 25.42 -25.18 -12.22
C VAL A 69 26.53 -25.17 -11.18
N ALA A 70 27.80 -25.03 -11.60
CA ALA A 70 28.94 -24.99 -10.69
C ALA A 70 28.94 -23.75 -9.77
N LEU A 71 28.41 -22.61 -10.23
CA LEU A 71 28.28 -21.39 -9.41
C LEU A 71 27.32 -21.53 -8.23
N ILE A 72 26.25 -22.29 -8.41
CA ILE A 72 25.23 -22.49 -7.37
C ILE A 72 25.52 -23.71 -6.50
N ALA A 73 26.36 -24.65 -6.96
CA ALA A 73 26.61 -25.93 -6.30
C ALA A 73 27.20 -25.79 -4.88
N ASN A 74 28.01 -24.74 -4.62
CA ASN A 74 28.58 -24.43 -3.31
C ASN A 74 27.70 -23.49 -2.44
N GLY A 75 26.50 -23.11 -2.88
CA GLY A 75 25.56 -22.27 -2.14
C GLY A 75 25.58 -20.77 -2.52
N LEU A 76 24.42 -20.10 -2.38
CA LEU A 76 24.22 -18.71 -2.85
C LEU A 76 25.11 -17.68 -2.11
N GLY A 77 25.45 -17.92 -0.84
CA GLY A 77 26.34 -17.06 -0.05
C GLY A 77 27.82 -17.11 -0.48
N HIS A 78 28.19 -18.01 -1.39
CA HIS A 78 29.56 -18.20 -1.86
C HIS A 78 29.72 -17.92 -3.36
N ILE A 79 28.73 -17.32 -4.02
CA ILE A 79 28.76 -17.05 -5.47
C ILE A 79 29.94 -16.16 -5.85
N LEU A 80 30.14 -15.03 -5.16
CA LEU A 80 31.28 -14.14 -5.43
C LEU A 80 32.61 -14.87 -5.26
N LYS A 81 32.78 -15.60 -4.15
CA LYS A 81 33.98 -16.40 -3.92
C LYS A 81 34.18 -17.45 -5.03
N SER A 82 33.14 -18.19 -5.40
CA SER A 82 33.19 -19.23 -6.45
C SER A 82 33.50 -18.65 -7.84
N LEU A 83 33.06 -17.42 -8.11
CA LEU A 83 33.33 -16.71 -9.35
C LEU A 83 34.81 -16.31 -9.49
N TRP A 84 35.44 -15.91 -8.38
CA TRP A 84 36.85 -15.47 -8.34
C TRP A 84 37.84 -16.61 -8.08
N SER A 85 37.55 -17.54 -7.16
CA SER A 85 38.45 -18.63 -6.76
C SER A 85 38.16 -19.97 -7.42
N GLY A 86 36.96 -20.19 -7.97
CA GLY A 86 36.55 -21.48 -8.53
C GLY A 86 35.58 -22.26 -7.63
N ALA A 87 35.05 -23.39 -8.14
CA ALA A 87 34.12 -24.26 -7.42
C ALA A 87 34.89 -25.20 -6.47
N ARG A 88 34.43 -25.33 -5.23
CA ARG A 88 35.01 -26.23 -4.22
C ARG A 88 34.41 -27.62 -4.34
N LEU A 89 35.12 -28.55 -4.94
CA LEU A 89 34.62 -29.91 -5.18
C LEU A 89 34.59 -30.76 -3.90
N ASP A 90 35.38 -30.40 -2.90
CA ASP A 90 35.49 -31.05 -1.60
C ASP A 90 34.42 -30.61 -0.56
N ALA A 91 33.54 -29.67 -0.91
CA ALA A 91 32.57 -29.07 -0.01
C ALA A 91 31.18 -28.88 -0.67
N LEU A 92 30.75 -29.86 -1.46
CA LEU A 92 29.47 -29.81 -2.19
C LEU A 92 28.29 -30.39 -1.40
N ARG A 93 28.55 -31.26 -0.41
CA ARG A 93 27.51 -31.74 0.53
C ARG A 93 26.90 -30.59 1.31
N GLY A 94 25.58 -30.68 1.54
CA GLY A 94 24.81 -29.62 2.21
C GLY A 94 24.48 -28.41 1.33
N GLY A 95 25.04 -28.31 0.12
CA GLY A 95 24.70 -27.30 -0.88
C GLY A 95 23.31 -27.50 -1.51
N PRO A 96 22.80 -26.52 -2.28
CA PRO A 96 21.45 -26.53 -2.84
C PRO A 96 21.20 -27.63 -3.88
N LEU A 97 22.26 -28.29 -4.37
CA LEU A 97 22.19 -29.41 -5.32
C LEU A 97 22.38 -30.78 -4.66
N ASP A 98 22.70 -30.85 -3.36
CA ASP A 98 22.89 -32.12 -2.65
C ASP A 98 21.54 -32.74 -2.28
N LYS A 99 21.30 -33.95 -2.77
CA LYS A 99 20.09 -34.73 -2.46
C LYS A 99 20.19 -35.52 -1.15
N ARG A 100 21.27 -35.37 -0.37
CA ARG A 100 21.48 -36.01 0.94
C ARG A 100 21.17 -37.52 0.92
N GLY A 101 21.57 -38.20 -0.14
CA GLY A 101 21.34 -39.65 -0.30
C GLY A 101 19.92 -40.06 -0.72
N ALA A 102 18.99 -39.13 -0.95
CA ALA A 102 17.66 -39.41 -1.49
C ALA A 102 17.62 -39.51 -3.03
N GLY A 103 18.80 -39.48 -3.68
CA GLY A 103 18.99 -39.56 -5.13
C GLY A 103 18.91 -40.99 -5.67
N SER A 104 19.94 -41.40 -6.42
CA SER A 104 20.09 -42.79 -6.85
C SER A 104 20.38 -43.76 -5.71
N ARG A 105 20.85 -43.25 -4.57
CA ARG A 105 21.36 -44.00 -3.40
C ARG A 105 22.59 -44.88 -3.66
N ILE A 106 22.98 -45.07 -4.93
CA ILE A 106 24.24 -45.72 -5.32
C ILE A 106 25.44 -45.06 -4.63
N LEU A 107 25.43 -43.73 -4.47
CA LEU A 107 26.39 -43.03 -3.63
C LEU A 107 25.72 -42.55 -2.34
N GLY A 108 26.09 -43.16 -1.22
CA GLY A 108 25.60 -42.83 0.12
C GLY A 108 26.04 -41.44 0.59
N VAL A 109 25.44 -40.92 1.67
CA VAL A 109 25.78 -39.58 2.24
C VAL A 109 27.21 -39.49 2.75
N ASP A 110 27.77 -40.63 3.16
CA ASP A 110 29.17 -40.82 3.56
C ASP A 110 30.13 -40.92 2.36
N GLY A 111 29.60 -40.86 1.13
CA GLY A 111 30.38 -40.94 -0.09
C GLY A 111 30.85 -42.35 -0.44
N LYS A 112 30.29 -43.39 0.19
CA LYS A 112 30.52 -44.80 -0.16
C LYS A 112 29.53 -45.30 -1.21
N VAL A 113 29.98 -46.22 -2.05
CA VAL A 113 29.13 -46.85 -3.07
C VAL A 113 28.34 -48.00 -2.44
N ASN A 114 27.06 -48.10 -2.77
CA ASN A 114 26.20 -49.20 -2.39
C ASN A 114 25.95 -50.11 -3.61
N GLU A 115 26.56 -51.30 -3.59
CA GLU A 115 26.45 -52.28 -4.68
C GLU A 115 25.04 -52.83 -4.87
N ASP A 116 24.24 -52.92 -3.81
CA ASP A 116 22.85 -53.36 -3.91
C ASP A 116 22.01 -52.37 -4.73
N GLU A 117 22.36 -51.09 -4.70
CA GLU A 117 21.69 -50.05 -5.50
C GLU A 117 22.14 -50.07 -6.97
N ILE A 118 23.34 -50.58 -7.27
CA ILE A 118 23.78 -50.85 -8.66
C ILE A 118 23.06 -52.09 -9.20
N ALA A 119 22.95 -53.16 -8.40
CA ALA A 119 22.16 -54.34 -8.76
C ALA A 119 20.67 -53.97 -8.98
N ARG A 120 20.12 -53.10 -8.12
CA ARG A 120 18.77 -52.57 -8.29
C ARG A 120 18.66 -51.68 -9.52
N LEU A 121 19.64 -50.82 -9.84
CA LEU A 121 19.63 -50.07 -11.10
C LEU A 121 19.50 -51.04 -12.29
N ALA A 122 20.30 -52.12 -12.30
CA ALA A 122 20.27 -53.12 -13.36
C ALA A 122 18.90 -53.80 -13.52
N SER A 123 18.12 -53.96 -12.44
CA SER A 123 16.78 -54.58 -12.50
C SER A 123 15.73 -53.73 -13.22
N PHE A 124 15.98 -52.45 -13.46
CA PHE A 124 15.12 -51.58 -14.28
C PHE A 124 15.50 -51.59 -15.77
N GLY A 125 16.64 -52.19 -16.11
CA GLY A 125 17.17 -52.24 -17.47
C GLY A 125 16.90 -53.56 -18.17
N ARG A 126 17.52 -53.68 -19.35
CA ARG A 126 17.51 -54.90 -20.18
C ARG A 126 18.87 -55.09 -20.85
N ILE A 127 19.00 -56.17 -21.63
CA ILE A 127 20.21 -56.44 -22.40
C ILE A 127 20.22 -55.55 -23.67
N TYR A 128 21.32 -54.83 -23.86
CA TYR A 128 21.62 -54.01 -25.02
C TYR A 128 22.84 -54.56 -25.76
N THR A 129 22.92 -54.32 -27.07
CA THR A 129 24.10 -54.67 -27.87
C THR A 129 24.99 -53.43 -28.00
N ASP A 130 26.25 -53.55 -27.58
CA ASP A 130 27.23 -52.46 -27.70
C ASP A 130 27.49 -52.17 -29.19
N PRO A 131 27.23 -50.94 -29.66
CA PRO A 131 27.37 -50.59 -31.07
C PRO A 131 28.83 -50.58 -31.56
N ASN A 132 29.82 -50.58 -30.67
CA ASN A 132 31.24 -50.55 -31.03
C ASN A 132 31.88 -51.95 -31.01
N THR A 133 31.43 -52.84 -30.14
CA THR A 133 32.03 -54.18 -29.95
C THR A 133 31.12 -55.33 -30.39
N GLY A 134 29.81 -55.08 -30.55
CA GLY A 134 28.80 -56.10 -30.86
C GLY A 134 28.42 -57.00 -29.68
N SER A 135 28.99 -56.79 -28.48
CA SER A 135 28.72 -57.61 -27.31
C SER A 135 27.40 -57.24 -26.63
N SER A 136 26.67 -58.22 -26.10
CA SER A 136 25.47 -57.99 -25.28
C SER A 136 25.82 -57.69 -23.83
N GLU A 137 25.23 -56.65 -23.25
CA GLU A 137 25.46 -56.22 -21.86
C GLU A 137 24.18 -55.62 -21.23
N PRO A 138 24.02 -55.64 -19.90
CA PRO A 138 22.91 -54.96 -19.23
C PRO A 138 23.06 -53.44 -19.24
N GLY A 139 21.96 -52.73 -19.50
CA GLY A 139 21.93 -51.27 -19.55
C GLY A 139 20.52 -50.69 -19.46
N LEU A 140 20.44 -49.36 -19.40
CA LEU A 140 19.18 -48.62 -19.30
C LEU A 140 19.09 -47.50 -20.34
N ASN A 141 17.99 -47.41 -21.10
CA ASN A 141 17.69 -46.23 -21.92
C ASN A 141 17.01 -45.10 -21.11
N ALA A 142 16.62 -44.01 -21.77
CA ALA A 142 16.01 -42.86 -21.12
C ALA A 142 14.68 -43.16 -20.40
N ALA A 143 13.86 -44.07 -20.95
CA ALA A 143 12.57 -44.44 -20.36
C ALA A 143 12.74 -45.30 -19.10
N GLU A 144 13.68 -46.25 -19.14
CA GLU A 144 14.03 -47.11 -18.02
C GLU A 144 14.68 -46.32 -16.88
N ILE A 145 15.58 -45.39 -17.20
CA ILE A 145 16.15 -44.42 -16.25
C ILE A 145 15.05 -43.59 -15.58
N LYS A 146 14.08 -43.09 -16.36
CA LYS A 146 12.94 -42.33 -15.82
C LYS A 146 12.12 -43.17 -14.83
N SER A 147 11.94 -44.46 -15.11
CA SER A 147 11.23 -45.39 -14.24
C SER A 147 12.00 -45.64 -12.93
N PHE A 148 13.30 -45.91 -13.01
CA PHE A 148 14.18 -46.04 -11.84
C PHE A 148 14.15 -44.80 -10.93
N MET A 149 14.20 -43.60 -11.53
CA MET A 149 14.15 -42.33 -10.79
C MET A 149 12.79 -42.07 -10.15
N GLY A 150 11.70 -42.40 -10.85
CA GLY A 150 10.35 -42.30 -10.31
C GLY A 150 10.17 -43.18 -9.08
N ASP A 151 10.69 -44.41 -9.13
CA ASP A 151 10.66 -45.33 -7.99
C ASP A 151 11.52 -44.84 -6.82
N ASN A 152 12.70 -44.28 -7.09
CA ASN A 152 13.55 -43.68 -6.05
C ASN A 152 12.91 -42.46 -5.36
N LEU A 153 12.20 -41.61 -6.09
CA LEU A 153 11.47 -40.47 -5.52
C LEU A 153 10.33 -40.95 -4.61
N LYS A 154 9.58 -41.98 -5.03
CA LYS A 154 8.56 -42.62 -4.19
C LYS A 154 9.19 -43.18 -2.91
N ARG A 155 10.29 -43.91 -3.03
CA ARG A 155 11.06 -44.49 -1.91
C ARG A 155 11.68 -43.45 -0.98
N ALA A 156 11.88 -42.21 -1.45
CA ALA A 156 12.38 -41.11 -0.63
C ALA A 156 11.29 -40.48 0.27
N GLY A 157 10.01 -40.63 -0.05
CA GLY A 157 8.90 -40.17 0.79
C GLY A 157 9.05 -38.71 1.26
N SER A 158 8.89 -38.47 2.56
CA SER A 158 9.04 -37.14 3.19
C SER A 158 10.47 -36.58 3.16
N ALA A 159 11.48 -37.40 2.87
CA ALA A 159 12.84 -36.92 2.66
C ALA A 159 13.03 -36.27 1.28
N ALA A 160 12.10 -36.47 0.34
CA ALA A 160 12.13 -35.80 -0.97
C ALA A 160 11.75 -34.32 -0.82
N ARG A 161 12.68 -33.42 -1.14
CA ARG A 161 12.39 -31.98 -1.22
C ARG A 161 11.68 -31.66 -2.54
N TRP A 162 10.90 -30.58 -2.55
CA TRP A 162 10.09 -30.16 -3.71
C TRP A 162 10.90 -30.01 -5.01
N TYR A 163 12.20 -29.70 -4.92
CA TYR A 163 13.10 -29.52 -6.06
C TYR A 163 13.85 -30.80 -6.48
N TYR A 164 13.77 -31.91 -5.73
CA TYR A 164 14.45 -33.16 -6.11
C TYR A 164 13.98 -33.73 -7.45
N PRO A 165 12.67 -33.76 -7.77
CA PRO A 165 12.20 -34.18 -9.10
C PRO A 165 12.76 -33.30 -10.23
N LEU A 166 12.96 -32.00 -9.97
CA LEU A 166 13.55 -31.07 -10.94
C LEU A 166 15.02 -31.41 -11.18
N LEU A 167 15.84 -31.56 -10.12
CA LEU A 167 17.25 -31.91 -10.24
C LEU A 167 17.47 -33.26 -10.93
N MET A 168 16.61 -34.24 -10.63
CA MET A 168 16.65 -35.57 -11.22
C MET A 168 16.43 -35.53 -12.75
N LYS A 169 15.52 -34.68 -13.25
CA LYS A 169 15.30 -34.49 -14.70
C LYS A 169 16.54 -34.03 -15.48
N PHE A 170 17.59 -33.58 -14.79
CA PHE A 170 18.85 -33.17 -15.41
C PHE A 170 19.96 -34.21 -15.25
N GLU A 171 20.21 -34.76 -14.05
CA GLU A 171 21.42 -35.55 -13.77
C GLU A 171 21.57 -36.83 -14.61
N TRP A 172 20.59 -37.72 -14.57
CA TRP A 172 20.67 -39.01 -15.27
C TRP A 172 20.53 -38.88 -16.80
N PRO A 173 19.64 -38.02 -17.34
CA PRO A 173 19.62 -37.75 -18.78
C PRO A 173 20.92 -37.13 -19.30
N ILE A 174 21.56 -36.25 -18.52
CA ILE A 174 22.88 -35.70 -18.88
C ILE A 174 23.93 -36.81 -18.84
N LEU A 175 23.93 -37.67 -17.82
CA LEU A 175 24.85 -38.79 -17.74
C LEU A 175 24.68 -39.76 -18.94
N LEU A 176 23.45 -40.12 -19.29
CA LEU A 176 23.13 -40.89 -20.50
C LEU A 176 23.61 -40.19 -21.77
N LYS A 177 23.45 -38.86 -21.87
CA LYS A 177 23.94 -38.09 -23.01
C LYS A 177 25.47 -38.05 -23.10
N ILE A 178 26.18 -38.04 -21.98
CA ILE A 178 27.64 -37.94 -21.99
C ILE A 178 28.24 -39.34 -22.18
N ILE A 179 27.96 -40.25 -21.24
CA ILE A 179 28.59 -41.56 -21.19
C ILE A 179 27.75 -42.67 -21.81
N GLY A 180 26.49 -42.49 -22.18
CA GLY A 180 25.70 -43.57 -22.82
C GLY A 180 26.29 -44.06 -24.15
N LYS A 181 26.07 -45.33 -24.49
CA LYS A 181 26.44 -45.95 -25.76
C LYS A 181 25.29 -45.84 -26.76
N GLY A 182 25.60 -45.64 -28.04
CA GLY A 182 24.63 -45.51 -29.13
C GLY A 182 25.20 -44.72 -30.32
N LYS A 183 24.70 -44.96 -31.53
CA LYS A 183 25.11 -44.22 -32.73
C LYS A 183 24.47 -42.84 -32.77
N GLN A 184 25.03 -41.96 -33.60
CA GLN A 184 24.53 -40.59 -33.75
C GLN A 184 23.10 -40.62 -34.32
N ASN A 185 22.15 -40.01 -33.60
CA ASN A 185 20.69 -39.98 -33.88
C ASN A 185 19.91 -41.27 -33.56
N GLU A 186 20.49 -42.24 -32.85
CA GLU A 186 19.77 -43.40 -32.32
C GLU A 186 19.50 -43.26 -30.80
N GLU A 187 18.57 -44.06 -30.27
CA GLU A 187 18.33 -44.14 -28.83
C GLU A 187 19.59 -44.67 -28.12
N ARG A 188 20.09 -43.90 -27.14
CA ARG A 188 21.27 -44.28 -26.34
C ARG A 188 20.84 -45.07 -25.11
N TYR A 189 21.70 -45.97 -24.66
CA TYR A 189 21.57 -46.66 -23.38
C TYR A 189 22.80 -46.43 -22.50
N LEU A 190 22.63 -46.56 -21.20
CA LEU A 190 23.66 -46.43 -20.18
C LEU A 190 24.02 -47.82 -19.67
N SER A 191 25.22 -48.32 -19.97
CA SER A 191 25.68 -49.63 -19.49
C SER A 191 25.80 -49.63 -17.97
N VAL A 192 25.33 -50.71 -17.34
CA VAL A 192 25.48 -50.90 -15.89
C VAL A 192 26.97 -50.98 -15.52
N ALA A 193 27.81 -51.55 -16.39
CA ALA A 193 29.25 -51.62 -16.17
C ALA A 193 29.89 -50.22 -16.19
N ASP A 194 29.53 -49.35 -17.13
CA ASP A 194 30.04 -47.96 -17.16
C ASP A 194 29.61 -47.16 -15.91
N VAL A 195 28.39 -47.40 -15.41
CA VAL A 195 27.90 -46.80 -14.16
C VAL A 195 28.70 -47.31 -12.98
N ARG A 196 28.93 -48.63 -12.90
CA ARG A 196 29.75 -49.24 -11.85
C ARG A 196 31.16 -48.64 -11.83
N THR A 197 31.84 -48.62 -12.98
CA THR A 197 33.19 -48.05 -13.10
C THR A 197 33.23 -46.57 -12.71
N LEU A 198 32.22 -45.78 -13.06
CA LEU A 198 32.17 -44.36 -12.67
C LEU A 198 31.98 -44.16 -11.16
N PHE A 199 31.15 -44.98 -10.53
CA PHE A 199 30.84 -44.83 -9.10
C PHE A 199 31.90 -45.46 -8.20
N GLU A 200 32.26 -46.73 -8.45
CA GLU A 200 33.24 -47.48 -7.66
C GLU A 200 34.68 -47.01 -7.93
N GLU A 201 35.11 -47.15 -9.18
CA GLU A 201 36.50 -46.90 -9.57
C GLU A 201 36.80 -45.41 -9.78
N ARG A 202 35.76 -44.58 -9.92
CA ARG A 202 35.88 -43.13 -10.19
C ARG A 202 36.66 -42.89 -11.48
N LYS A 203 36.41 -43.74 -12.47
CA LYS A 203 37.03 -43.70 -13.79
C LYS A 203 36.01 -43.46 -14.88
N PHE A 204 36.48 -42.92 -15.99
CA PHE A 204 35.66 -42.81 -17.19
C PHE A 204 36.04 -43.90 -18.19
N PRO A 205 35.07 -44.39 -18.99
CA PRO A 205 35.38 -45.27 -20.11
C PRO A 205 36.28 -44.55 -21.13
N ASP A 206 37.17 -45.28 -21.80
CA ASP A 206 38.21 -44.70 -22.68
C ASP A 206 37.68 -43.77 -23.76
N ARG A 207 36.49 -44.06 -24.31
CA ARG A 207 35.80 -43.21 -25.28
C ARG A 207 35.51 -41.78 -24.76
N ILE A 208 35.38 -41.62 -23.44
CA ILE A 208 35.13 -40.33 -22.80
C ILE A 208 36.46 -39.64 -22.49
N ASN A 209 37.47 -40.40 -22.05
CA ASN A 209 38.83 -39.91 -21.86
C ASN A 209 39.35 -39.27 -23.17
N GLN A 210 39.16 -39.93 -24.31
CA GLN A 210 39.55 -39.40 -25.62
C GLN A 210 38.85 -38.08 -25.97
N ARG A 211 37.54 -37.96 -25.68
CA ARG A 211 36.77 -36.71 -25.91
C ARG A 211 37.27 -35.56 -25.06
N ILE A 212 37.66 -35.84 -23.81
CA ILE A 212 38.17 -34.82 -22.88
C ILE A 212 39.50 -34.25 -23.38
N VAL A 213 40.36 -35.10 -23.94
CA VAL A 213 41.74 -34.78 -24.36
C VAL A 213 41.79 -34.14 -25.77
N SER A 214 40.84 -34.41 -26.65
CA SER A 214 40.83 -33.85 -28.02
C SER A 214 40.19 -32.44 -28.07
N GLN A 215 40.99 -31.36 -28.15
CA GLN A 215 40.74 -30.15 -29.00
C GLN A 215 41.78 -29.02 -28.83
N PRO A 216 42.13 -28.28 -29.90
CA PRO A 216 43.20 -27.28 -29.91
C PRO A 216 42.79 -25.91 -29.34
N LEU A 217 43.79 -25.13 -28.91
CA LEU A 217 43.66 -23.78 -28.35
C LEU A 217 43.40 -22.71 -29.44
N LEU A 218 42.45 -21.80 -29.17
CA LEU A 218 41.99 -20.74 -30.08
C LEU A 218 42.86 -19.45 -29.96
N SER A 219 42.95 -18.68 -31.06
CA SER A 219 43.82 -17.51 -31.18
C SER A 219 43.28 -16.21 -30.53
N THR A 220 44.17 -15.22 -30.37
CA THR A 220 44.01 -13.96 -29.63
C THR A 220 42.87 -13.05 -30.11
N CYS A 221 42.44 -13.15 -31.37
CA CYS A 221 41.32 -12.37 -31.91
C CYS A 221 39.95 -12.91 -31.43
N GLN A 222 39.84 -14.23 -31.27
CA GLN A 222 38.65 -14.87 -30.70
C GLN A 222 38.52 -14.64 -29.19
N LEU A 223 39.63 -14.37 -28.49
CA LEU A 223 39.64 -14.01 -27.07
C LEU A 223 38.97 -12.65 -26.80
N ARG A 224 39.19 -11.63 -27.65
CA ARG A 224 38.55 -10.31 -27.50
C ARG A 224 37.04 -10.38 -27.72
N PHE A 225 36.58 -11.13 -28.73
CA PHE A 225 35.15 -11.35 -28.98
C PHE A 225 34.50 -12.18 -27.85
N ARG A 226 35.23 -13.14 -27.28
CA ARG A 226 34.75 -13.94 -26.13
C ARG A 226 34.72 -13.18 -24.82
N TRP A 227 35.62 -12.21 -24.59
CA TRP A 227 35.54 -11.32 -23.44
C TRP A 227 34.33 -10.39 -23.55
N ALA A 228 34.07 -9.81 -24.72
CA ALA A 228 32.87 -9.01 -24.95
C ALA A 228 31.58 -9.85 -24.78
N ALA A 229 31.54 -11.07 -25.32
CA ALA A 229 30.41 -11.98 -25.16
C ALA A 229 30.24 -12.52 -23.72
N ALA A 230 31.33 -12.76 -22.99
CA ALA A 230 31.29 -13.18 -21.60
C ALA A 230 30.88 -12.04 -20.67
N LEU A 231 31.33 -10.82 -20.94
CA LEU A 231 30.85 -9.61 -20.26
C LEU A 231 29.37 -9.39 -20.54
N ALA A 232 28.94 -9.50 -21.81
CA ALA A 232 27.52 -9.43 -22.17
C ALA A 232 26.69 -10.53 -21.47
N ALA A 233 27.15 -11.79 -21.45
CA ALA A 233 26.47 -12.87 -20.75
C ALA A 233 26.44 -12.70 -19.23
N PHE A 234 27.50 -12.14 -18.63
CA PHE A 234 27.54 -11.79 -17.21
C PHE A 234 26.58 -10.64 -16.89
N VAL A 235 26.55 -9.60 -17.72
CA VAL A 235 25.61 -8.48 -17.59
C VAL A 235 24.17 -8.96 -17.77
N ILE A 236 23.90 -9.85 -18.73
CA ILE A 236 22.59 -10.48 -18.93
C ILE A 236 22.23 -11.36 -17.73
N GLY A 237 23.14 -12.18 -17.24
CA GLY A 237 22.93 -13.06 -16.08
C GLY A 237 22.65 -12.27 -14.80
N LEU A 238 23.43 -11.20 -14.56
CA LEU A 238 23.20 -10.28 -13.45
C LEU A 238 21.87 -9.55 -13.63
N GLY A 239 21.56 -9.10 -14.85
CA GLY A 239 20.27 -8.50 -15.20
C GLY A 239 19.09 -9.43 -14.91
N LEU A 240 19.20 -10.72 -15.23
CA LEU A 240 18.18 -11.74 -14.95
C LEU A 240 18.02 -11.99 -13.45
N VAL A 241 19.12 -12.07 -12.68
CA VAL A 241 19.06 -12.22 -11.21
C VAL A 241 18.41 -10.99 -10.57
N THR A 242 18.80 -9.79 -10.99
CA THR A 242 18.19 -8.54 -10.54
C THR A 242 16.71 -8.49 -10.91
N LEU A 243 16.34 -8.92 -12.13
CA LEU A 243 14.95 -8.99 -12.58
C LEU A 243 14.12 -9.96 -11.72
N VAL A 244 14.65 -11.15 -11.42
CA VAL A 244 14.01 -12.12 -10.51
C VAL A 244 13.87 -11.53 -9.12
N ALA A 245 14.91 -10.87 -8.59
CA ALA A 245 14.86 -10.25 -7.27
C ALA A 245 13.82 -9.11 -7.21
N VAL A 246 13.77 -8.25 -8.23
CA VAL A 246 12.78 -7.17 -8.32
C VAL A 246 11.36 -7.71 -8.47
N ALA A 247 11.18 -8.80 -9.22
CA ALA A 247 9.87 -9.41 -9.45
C ALA A 247 9.34 -10.14 -8.21
N GLU A 248 10.13 -11.06 -7.67
CA GLU A 248 9.66 -11.96 -6.62
C GLU A 248 9.91 -11.39 -5.20
N PHE A 249 10.84 -10.45 -5.06
CA PHE A 249 11.30 -9.90 -3.77
C PHE A 249 11.44 -8.36 -3.77
N PRO A 250 10.44 -7.59 -4.25
CA PRO A 250 10.57 -6.14 -4.43
C PRO A 250 10.87 -5.40 -3.13
N ASN A 251 10.32 -5.85 -2.00
CA ASN A 251 10.54 -5.23 -0.69
C ASN A 251 11.99 -5.40 -0.22
N GLN A 252 12.58 -6.59 -0.41
CA GLN A 252 13.98 -6.84 -0.07
C GLN A 252 14.91 -6.01 -0.95
N VAL A 253 14.61 -5.89 -2.26
CA VAL A 253 15.38 -5.03 -3.17
C VAL A 253 15.26 -3.56 -2.76
N ARG A 254 14.05 -3.09 -2.45
CA ARG A 254 13.79 -1.71 -2.00
C ARG A 254 14.60 -1.35 -0.76
N ALA A 255 14.71 -2.26 0.21
CA ALA A 255 15.48 -2.05 1.43
C ALA A 255 16.99 -1.94 1.18
N MET A 256 17.50 -2.48 0.07
CA MET A 256 18.91 -2.40 -0.33
C MET A 256 19.25 -1.16 -1.17
N LEU A 257 18.25 -0.44 -1.68
CA LEU A 257 18.44 0.74 -2.51
C LEU A 257 18.54 2.02 -1.66
N PRO A 258 19.29 3.04 -2.12
CA PRO A 258 19.23 4.37 -1.53
C PRO A 258 17.79 4.92 -1.60
N GLN A 259 17.24 5.34 -0.46
CA GLN A 259 15.84 5.81 -0.38
C GLN A 259 15.58 7.13 -1.14
N LYS A 260 16.63 7.82 -1.61
CA LYS A 260 16.54 9.03 -2.46
C LYS A 260 16.86 8.75 -3.95
N GLY A 261 16.98 7.48 -4.36
CA GLY A 261 17.40 7.11 -5.72
C GLY A 261 16.24 6.79 -6.66
N VAL A 262 16.35 7.15 -7.94
CA VAL A 262 15.31 6.90 -8.98
C VAL A 262 14.85 5.44 -9.04
N LEU A 263 15.74 4.48 -8.78
CA LEU A 263 15.42 3.05 -8.80
C LEU A 263 14.43 2.63 -7.70
N VAL A 264 14.45 3.28 -6.52
CA VAL A 264 13.53 2.94 -5.42
C VAL A 264 12.11 3.39 -5.73
N ASN A 265 11.98 4.50 -6.46
CA ASN A 265 10.71 5.09 -6.89
C ASN A 265 10.04 4.29 -8.00
N LEU A 266 10.76 3.40 -8.68
CA LEU A 266 10.22 2.46 -9.67
C LEU A 266 9.69 1.16 -9.04
N LEU A 267 9.89 0.95 -7.74
CA LEU A 267 9.38 -0.22 -7.02
C LEU A 267 8.07 0.11 -6.31
N PRO A 268 7.10 -0.83 -6.28
CA PRO A 268 5.85 -0.63 -5.54
C PRO A 268 6.13 -0.31 -4.07
N PRO A 269 5.30 0.53 -3.42
CA PRO A 269 5.40 0.74 -1.99
C PRO A 269 5.18 -0.58 -1.25
N PRO A 270 5.89 -0.83 -0.13
CA PRO A 270 5.60 -1.97 0.71
C PRO A 270 4.18 -1.80 1.28
N LEU A 271 3.38 -2.87 1.23
CA LEU A 271 2.01 -2.87 1.74
C LEU A 271 1.86 -3.93 2.83
N PRO A 272 1.11 -3.66 3.91
CA PRO A 272 0.89 -4.62 4.98
C PRO A 272 0.20 -5.87 4.45
N ALA A 273 0.40 -6.99 5.14
CA ALA A 273 -0.40 -8.18 4.93
C ALA A 273 -1.83 -7.93 5.42
N VAL A 274 -2.82 -8.49 4.73
CA VAL A 274 -4.21 -8.48 5.18
C VAL A 274 -4.35 -9.55 6.26
N PRO A 275 -4.66 -9.21 7.53
CA PRO A 275 -4.92 -10.21 8.56
C PRO A 275 -6.20 -10.99 8.21
N GLU A 276 -6.28 -12.22 8.70
CA GLU A 276 -7.46 -13.07 8.47
C GLU A 276 -8.66 -12.51 9.23
N THR A 277 -9.71 -12.11 8.50
CA THR A 277 -11.00 -11.73 9.07
C THR A 277 -11.89 -12.95 9.19
N LYS A 278 -12.14 -13.40 10.42
CA LYS A 278 -13.08 -14.50 10.74
C LYS A 278 -14.53 -14.04 10.71
N ALA A 279 -14.78 -12.79 11.11
CA ALA A 279 -16.10 -12.16 11.10
C ALA A 279 -15.99 -10.65 10.97
N ALA A 280 -17.01 -10.00 10.40
CA ALA A 280 -17.10 -8.56 10.29
C ALA A 280 -18.49 -8.09 10.76
N PHE A 281 -18.55 -6.94 11.43
CA PHE A 281 -19.79 -6.35 11.92
C PHE A 281 -19.79 -4.84 11.74
N TRP A 282 -20.87 -4.30 11.17
CA TRP A 282 -21.15 -2.87 11.19
C TRP A 282 -21.93 -2.50 12.44
N LEU A 283 -21.48 -1.50 13.19
CA LEU A 283 -22.18 -1.01 14.38
C LEU A 283 -23.46 -0.23 14.02
N GLU A 284 -24.45 -0.33 14.90
CA GLU A 284 -25.73 0.38 14.78
C GLU A 284 -25.50 1.88 15.06
N GLN A 285 -25.82 2.73 14.08
CA GLN A 285 -25.56 4.18 14.13
C GLN A 285 -26.71 5.01 13.53
N ASN A 286 -27.94 4.46 13.59
CA ASN A 286 -29.16 5.09 13.11
C ASN A 286 -29.25 5.28 11.58
N TRP A 287 -28.53 4.44 10.82
CA TRP A 287 -28.62 4.36 9.35
C TRP A 287 -29.04 2.96 8.92
N SER A 288 -29.90 2.89 7.90
CA SER A 288 -30.28 1.60 7.32
C SER A 288 -29.14 1.04 6.48
N LEU A 289 -29.26 -0.24 6.12
CA LEU A 289 -28.33 -0.87 5.18
C LEU A 289 -28.19 -0.12 3.86
N LYS A 290 -29.30 0.43 3.35
CA LYS A 290 -29.34 1.17 2.09
C LYS A 290 -28.64 2.53 2.22
N ASP A 291 -28.89 3.24 3.31
CA ASP A 291 -28.28 4.55 3.59
C ASP A 291 -26.76 4.41 3.67
N ARG A 292 -26.29 3.40 4.41
CA ARG A 292 -24.87 3.08 4.54
C ARG A 292 -24.23 2.77 3.19
N HIS A 293 -24.81 1.83 2.43
CA HIS A 293 -24.27 1.47 1.12
C HIS A 293 -24.26 2.66 0.15
N TRP A 294 -25.29 3.51 0.19
CA TRP A 294 -25.33 4.72 -0.61
C TRP A 294 -24.21 5.69 -0.21
N PHE A 295 -24.05 6.00 1.08
CA PHE A 295 -22.97 6.87 1.56
C PHE A 295 -21.58 6.38 1.15
N HIS A 296 -21.37 5.06 1.14
CA HIS A 296 -20.11 4.45 0.76
C HIS A 296 -19.72 4.64 -0.71
N HIS A 297 -20.70 4.78 -1.60
CA HIS A 297 -20.49 4.70 -3.06
C HIS A 297 -21.15 5.83 -3.86
N ALA A 298 -21.82 6.79 -3.22
CA ALA A 298 -22.41 7.94 -3.88
C ALA A 298 -21.32 8.90 -4.39
N SER A 299 -21.29 9.12 -5.71
CA SER A 299 -20.32 10.05 -6.32
C SER A 299 -20.61 11.49 -5.90
N GLN A 300 -19.55 12.17 -5.47
CA GLN A 300 -19.58 13.58 -5.07
C GLN A 300 -19.11 14.49 -6.22
N GLY A 301 -18.95 13.92 -7.41
CA GLY A 301 -18.37 14.63 -8.55
C GLY A 301 -16.86 14.50 -8.68
N THR A 302 -16.25 13.54 -7.99
CA THR A 302 -14.79 13.42 -7.86
C THR A 302 -14.21 12.49 -8.93
N ALA A 303 -13.06 12.87 -9.47
CA ALA A 303 -12.26 12.15 -10.45
C ALA A 303 -10.81 12.01 -9.93
N THR A 304 -10.68 11.48 -8.71
CA THR A 304 -9.43 11.39 -7.95
C THR A 304 -8.31 10.65 -8.68
N PHE A 305 -8.65 9.67 -9.52
CA PHE A 305 -7.66 8.97 -10.32
C PHE A 305 -7.56 9.58 -11.72
N PRO A 306 -6.34 9.74 -12.27
CA PRO A 306 -6.10 10.49 -13.51
C PRO A 306 -6.49 9.71 -14.78
N VAL A 307 -7.28 8.64 -14.64
CA VAL A 307 -7.72 7.76 -15.72
C VAL A 307 -9.23 7.50 -15.59
N PRO A 308 -9.94 7.26 -16.71
CA PRO A 308 -11.34 6.85 -16.68
C PRO A 308 -11.57 5.60 -15.82
N TYR A 309 -12.80 5.43 -15.35
CA TYR A 309 -13.24 4.30 -14.53
C TYR A 309 -12.86 2.96 -15.16
N GLU A 310 -13.22 2.77 -16.44
CA GLU A 310 -12.95 1.54 -17.20
C GLU A 310 -11.45 1.22 -17.28
N TRP A 311 -10.60 2.25 -17.27
CA TRP A 311 -9.15 2.05 -17.30
C TRP A 311 -8.63 1.66 -15.93
N PHE A 312 -9.10 2.32 -14.86
CA PHE A 312 -8.71 1.97 -13.49
C PHE A 312 -9.02 0.51 -13.17
N VAL A 313 -10.21 0.02 -13.53
CA VAL A 313 -10.59 -1.39 -13.31
C VAL A 313 -9.83 -2.36 -14.22
N ALA A 314 -9.27 -1.89 -15.34
CA ALA A 314 -8.44 -2.67 -16.25
C ALA A 314 -6.93 -2.63 -15.91
N LEU A 315 -6.49 -1.78 -14.98
CA LEU A 315 -5.09 -1.67 -14.58
C LEU A 315 -4.62 -2.88 -13.75
N GLU A 316 -3.44 -3.39 -14.07
CA GLU A 316 -2.79 -4.46 -13.30
C GLU A 316 -2.01 -3.87 -12.12
N GLN A 317 -1.90 -4.61 -11.02
CA GLN A 317 -1.07 -4.22 -9.88
C GLN A 317 0.39 -3.95 -10.32
N PRO A 318 1.09 -2.97 -9.71
CA PRO A 318 2.47 -2.60 -10.03
C PRO A 318 3.49 -3.61 -9.48
N ARG A 319 3.28 -4.90 -9.73
CA ARG A 319 4.17 -6.01 -9.33
C ARG A 319 4.61 -6.78 -10.54
N LEU A 320 5.90 -7.03 -10.69
CA LEU A 320 6.40 -7.93 -11.72
C LEU A 320 6.25 -9.38 -11.24
N HIS A 321 5.75 -10.26 -12.10
CA HIS A 321 5.72 -11.70 -11.86
C HIS A 321 6.31 -12.38 -13.08
N LEU A 322 7.22 -13.34 -12.88
CA LEU A 322 7.89 -14.01 -13.99
C LEU A 322 7.08 -15.17 -14.57
N PHE A 323 6.21 -15.79 -13.75
CA PHE A 323 5.50 -17.01 -14.09
C PHE A 323 3.98 -16.90 -13.96
N SER A 324 3.46 -15.73 -13.58
CA SER A 324 2.02 -15.47 -13.43
C SER A 324 1.66 -14.05 -13.87
N LYS A 325 0.36 -13.81 -14.09
CA LYS A 325 -0.14 -12.44 -14.29
C LYS A 325 -0.30 -11.77 -12.92
N PRO A 326 0.03 -10.48 -12.78
CA PRO A 326 -0.32 -9.72 -11.59
C PRO A 326 -1.84 -9.68 -11.41
N GLY A 327 -2.30 -9.52 -10.17
CA GLY A 327 -3.70 -9.18 -9.89
C GLY A 327 -4.07 -7.80 -10.44
N MET A 328 -5.33 -7.41 -10.30
CA MET A 328 -5.86 -6.13 -10.78
C MET A 328 -5.80 -5.07 -9.68
N MET A 329 -5.72 -3.79 -10.07
CA MET A 329 -5.79 -2.67 -9.13
C MET A 329 -7.10 -2.64 -8.36
N LYS A 330 -8.21 -3.00 -9.01
CA LYS A 330 -9.55 -3.05 -8.40
C LYS A 330 -9.77 -4.17 -7.38
N ASP A 331 -8.85 -5.14 -7.31
CA ASP A 331 -9.03 -6.31 -6.44
C ASP A 331 -9.19 -5.85 -4.99
N SER A 332 -10.33 -6.16 -4.36
CA SER A 332 -10.66 -5.68 -3.01
C SER A 332 -9.57 -6.06 -2.01
N ALA A 333 -9.06 -7.29 -2.05
CA ALA A 333 -7.95 -7.75 -1.20
C ALA A 333 -6.62 -7.00 -1.41
N TYR A 334 -6.42 -6.36 -2.57
CA TYR A 334 -5.27 -5.49 -2.80
C TYR A 334 -5.51 -4.09 -2.20
N LEU A 335 -6.69 -3.52 -2.45
CA LEU A 335 -7.08 -2.21 -1.94
C LEU A 335 -7.22 -2.19 -0.40
N GLU A 336 -7.64 -3.29 0.22
CA GLU A 336 -7.65 -3.48 1.68
C GLU A 336 -6.28 -3.27 2.33
N ARG A 337 -5.19 -3.50 1.59
CA ARG A 337 -3.83 -3.29 2.10
C ARG A 337 -3.45 -1.82 2.24
N PHE A 338 -4.23 -0.92 1.61
CA PHE A 338 -4.14 0.52 1.81
C PHE A 338 -5.11 0.99 2.90
N GLY A 339 -5.77 0.07 3.62
CA GLY A 339 -6.66 0.40 4.73
C GLY A 339 -8.13 0.59 4.37
N PHE A 340 -8.51 0.34 3.12
CA PHE A 340 -9.92 0.39 2.70
C PHE A 340 -10.71 -0.80 3.24
N ILE A 341 -12.03 -0.59 3.40
CA ILE A 341 -12.95 -1.58 3.95
C ILE A 341 -13.67 -2.28 2.77
N PRO A 342 -13.66 -3.62 2.70
CA PRO A 342 -14.30 -4.32 1.59
C PRO A 342 -15.82 -4.13 1.62
N SER A 343 -16.43 -3.99 0.44
CA SER A 343 -17.86 -3.71 0.23
C SER A 343 -18.45 -4.68 -0.80
N PRO A 344 -19.73 -5.11 -0.67
CA PRO A 344 -20.37 -5.96 -1.68
C PRO A 344 -20.65 -5.18 -2.97
N GLN A 345 -20.80 -5.91 -4.08
CA GLN A 345 -21.23 -5.33 -5.36
C GLN A 345 -22.65 -4.75 -5.32
N SER A 346 -23.52 -5.41 -4.54
CA SER A 346 -24.90 -5.01 -4.33
C SER A 346 -25.37 -5.51 -2.98
N ILE A 347 -26.24 -4.72 -2.34
CA ILE A 347 -26.95 -5.14 -1.13
C ILE A 347 -28.15 -6.06 -1.43
N GLN A 348 -28.56 -6.17 -2.69
CA GLN A 348 -29.60 -7.09 -3.15
C GLN A 348 -29.00 -8.48 -3.43
N THR A 349 -28.46 -9.10 -2.40
CA THR A 349 -27.80 -10.41 -2.47
C THR A 349 -28.14 -11.26 -1.24
N ASP A 350 -27.68 -12.50 -1.19
CA ASP A 350 -27.98 -13.41 -0.10
C ASP A 350 -27.29 -12.98 1.21
N THR A 351 -27.90 -13.34 2.34
CA THR A 351 -27.41 -12.98 3.67
C THR A 351 -26.01 -13.48 3.96
N ALA A 352 -25.58 -14.63 3.40
CA ALA A 352 -24.24 -15.16 3.64
C ALA A 352 -23.18 -14.29 2.94
N THR A 353 -23.46 -13.81 1.73
CA THR A 353 -22.62 -12.82 1.05
C THR A 353 -22.55 -11.51 1.85
N LEU A 354 -23.68 -10.97 2.30
CA LEU A 354 -23.71 -9.75 3.11
C LEU A 354 -22.92 -9.89 4.44
N ARG A 355 -23.02 -11.04 5.11
CA ARG A 355 -22.29 -11.32 6.36
C ARG A 355 -20.77 -11.25 6.20
N ARG A 356 -20.21 -11.64 5.04
CA ARG A 356 -18.76 -11.53 4.77
C ARG A 356 -18.26 -10.10 4.81
N PHE A 357 -19.12 -9.14 4.45
CA PHE A 357 -18.82 -7.71 4.51
C PHE A 357 -19.37 -7.03 5.77
N GLY A 358 -19.96 -7.80 6.70
CA GLY A 358 -20.62 -7.30 7.90
C GLY A 358 -21.97 -6.61 7.70
N TYR A 359 -22.50 -6.59 6.46
CA TYR A 359 -23.75 -5.90 6.07
C TYR A 359 -25.02 -6.63 6.55
N ALA A 360 -24.93 -7.88 6.97
CA ALA A 360 -26.05 -8.61 7.56
C ALA A 360 -25.78 -8.82 9.05
N ASN A 361 -26.10 -7.80 9.86
CA ASN A 361 -25.83 -7.80 11.28
C ASN A 361 -26.96 -8.48 12.07
N VAL A 362 -26.61 -9.30 13.07
CA VAL A 362 -27.54 -9.90 14.04
C VAL A 362 -27.83 -9.00 15.24
N TYR A 363 -27.09 -7.88 15.36
CA TYR A 363 -27.20 -6.91 16.44
C TYR A 363 -27.93 -5.62 16.05
N GLU A 364 -28.51 -5.56 14.84
CA GLU A 364 -29.36 -4.43 14.43
C GLU A 364 -30.73 -4.61 15.09
N THR A 365 -31.01 -3.77 16.09
CA THR A 365 -32.20 -3.92 16.97
C THR A 365 -33.26 -2.86 16.71
N THR A 366 -32.93 -1.82 15.96
CA THR A 366 -33.81 -0.68 15.69
C THR A 366 -34.23 -0.59 14.24
N GLN A 367 -35.54 -0.43 13.99
CA GLN A 367 -36.00 0.07 12.70
C GLN A 367 -35.71 1.57 12.61
N VAL A 368 -34.99 1.97 11.57
CA VAL A 368 -34.61 3.36 11.29
C VAL A 368 -35.40 3.88 10.09
N SER A 369 -35.56 5.20 10.00
CA SER A 369 -36.22 5.82 8.84
C SER A 369 -35.40 5.57 7.57
N ASP A 370 -36.00 4.98 6.54
CA ASP A 370 -35.36 4.73 5.26
C ASP A 370 -35.26 6.04 4.44
N TRP A 371 -34.07 6.64 4.40
CA TRP A 371 -33.84 7.85 3.60
C TRP A 371 -33.74 7.55 2.10
N SER A 372 -33.61 6.28 1.71
CA SER A 372 -33.34 5.84 0.33
C SER A 372 -34.43 6.17 -0.70
N THR A 373 -35.58 6.66 -0.28
CA THR A 373 -36.62 7.16 -1.20
C THR A 373 -36.26 8.51 -1.84
N ARG A 374 -35.24 9.21 -1.31
CA ARG A 374 -34.86 10.57 -1.74
C ARG A 374 -33.80 10.61 -2.85
N TRP A 375 -33.18 9.49 -3.20
CA TRP A 375 -32.05 9.45 -4.11
C TRP A 375 -32.00 8.19 -4.97
N THR A 376 -31.23 8.26 -6.05
CA THR A 376 -30.88 7.08 -6.86
C THR A 376 -29.93 6.18 -6.07
N PRO A 377 -30.15 4.85 -6.01
CA PRO A 377 -29.21 3.92 -5.42
C PRO A 377 -27.81 4.07 -6.01
N ALA A 378 -26.78 4.01 -5.15
CA ALA A 378 -25.39 4.00 -5.61
C ALA A 378 -25.03 2.58 -6.07
N GLU A 379 -24.47 2.47 -7.27
CA GLU A 379 -24.01 1.20 -7.83
C GLU A 379 -22.55 0.92 -7.43
N ASN A 380 -22.23 -0.34 -7.18
CA ASN A 380 -20.86 -0.82 -6.95
C ASN A 380 -20.55 -2.01 -7.85
N VAL A 381 -20.76 -1.87 -9.16
CA VAL A 381 -20.74 -2.97 -10.14
C VAL A 381 -19.45 -3.81 -10.10
N ASP A 382 -18.30 -3.20 -9.80
CA ASP A 382 -17.01 -3.89 -9.71
C ASP A 382 -16.63 -4.39 -8.33
N GLY A 383 -17.45 -4.13 -7.30
CA GLY A 383 -17.18 -4.55 -5.92
C GLY A 383 -16.01 -3.80 -5.31
N LEU A 384 -15.88 -2.51 -5.64
CA LEU A 384 -14.86 -1.65 -5.07
C LEU A 384 -15.09 -1.46 -3.56
N PRO A 385 -14.03 -1.25 -2.77
CA PRO A 385 -14.15 -0.99 -1.33
C PRO A 385 -14.97 0.26 -1.01
N VAL A 386 -15.40 0.37 0.24
CA VAL A 386 -16.01 1.57 0.81
C VAL A 386 -15.12 2.78 0.51
N GLY A 387 -15.72 3.87 0.01
CA GLY A 387 -15.00 5.09 -0.31
C GLY A 387 -14.68 5.29 -1.79
N PHE A 388 -15.03 4.35 -2.66
CA PHE A 388 -14.89 4.50 -4.11
C PHE A 388 -16.25 4.69 -4.79
N ALA A 389 -16.33 5.61 -5.74
CA ALA A 389 -17.51 5.82 -6.56
C ALA A 389 -17.19 5.96 -8.05
N ARG A 390 -18.08 5.43 -8.88
CA ARG A 390 -18.14 5.70 -10.32
C ARG A 390 -18.89 7.02 -10.53
N MET A 391 -18.26 7.98 -11.20
CA MET A 391 -18.88 9.21 -11.66
C MET A 391 -19.41 8.98 -13.08
N THR A 392 -20.71 8.70 -13.20
CA THR A 392 -21.35 8.42 -14.49
C THR A 392 -21.81 9.69 -15.19
N GLY A 393 -21.80 9.70 -16.53
CA GLY A 393 -22.40 10.80 -17.30
C GLY A 393 -21.62 12.11 -17.17
N VAL A 394 -20.29 11.99 -17.11
CA VAL A 394 -19.36 13.10 -16.94
C VAL A 394 -19.50 14.10 -18.09
N VAL A 395 -19.55 15.37 -17.72
CA VAL A 395 -19.47 16.49 -18.65
C VAL A 395 -18.24 17.31 -18.29
N ASP A 396 -17.34 17.46 -19.25
CA ASP A 396 -16.16 18.32 -19.11
C ASP A 396 -16.61 19.76 -18.82
N PRO A 397 -16.22 20.35 -17.66
CA PRO A 397 -16.68 21.68 -17.29
C PRO A 397 -16.22 22.80 -18.22
N ALA A 398 -15.10 22.61 -18.91
CA ALA A 398 -14.51 23.58 -19.83
C ALA A 398 -15.12 23.44 -21.24
N THR A 399 -15.21 22.21 -21.76
CA THR A 399 -15.65 21.97 -23.15
C THR A 399 -17.15 21.73 -23.29
N GLY A 400 -17.84 21.32 -22.22
CA GLY A 400 -19.25 20.92 -22.24
C GLY A 400 -19.50 19.59 -22.95
N ARG A 401 -18.44 18.86 -23.31
CA ARG A 401 -18.54 17.56 -23.97
C ARG A 401 -18.79 16.47 -22.94
N ARG A 402 -19.55 15.46 -23.35
CA ARG A 402 -19.68 14.23 -22.57
C ARG A 402 -18.37 13.45 -22.66
N ASP A 403 -17.86 13.05 -21.51
CA ASP A 403 -16.65 12.26 -21.37
C ASP A 403 -16.94 10.84 -20.85
N ASP A 404 -15.90 10.00 -20.85
CA ASP A 404 -15.93 8.68 -20.24
C ASP A 404 -16.24 8.80 -18.74
N ASP A 405 -16.88 7.77 -18.18
CA ASP A 405 -17.11 7.72 -16.73
C ASP A 405 -15.79 7.78 -15.97
N MET A 406 -15.74 8.58 -14.91
CA MET A 406 -14.55 8.75 -14.08
C MET A 406 -14.70 7.98 -12.76
N ILE A 407 -13.61 7.88 -12.02
CA ILE A 407 -13.57 7.24 -10.71
C ILE A 407 -12.96 8.19 -9.68
N GLY A 408 -13.60 8.28 -8.52
CA GLY A 408 -13.14 9.14 -7.44
C GLY A 408 -13.35 8.54 -6.07
N LEU A 409 -12.64 9.12 -5.10
CA LEU A 409 -12.86 8.85 -3.69
C LEU A 409 -14.06 9.66 -3.19
N THR A 410 -14.82 9.07 -2.27
CA THR A 410 -15.93 9.70 -1.55
C THR A 410 -15.52 10.03 -0.12
N CYS A 411 -16.34 10.81 0.60
CA CYS A 411 -16.20 11.05 2.04
C CYS A 411 -15.91 9.76 2.83
N ALA A 412 -16.51 8.63 2.46
CA ALA A 412 -16.38 7.36 3.16
C ALA A 412 -14.95 6.76 3.07
N ALA A 413 -14.10 7.20 2.13
CA ALA A 413 -12.70 6.79 2.07
C ALA A 413 -11.88 7.29 3.27
N CYS A 414 -12.30 8.41 3.87
CA CYS A 414 -11.64 9.08 4.99
C CYS A 414 -12.46 8.96 6.28
N HIS A 415 -13.79 8.95 6.16
CA HIS A 415 -14.73 9.05 7.28
C HIS A 415 -15.54 7.78 7.51
N THR A 416 -15.00 6.61 7.22
CA THR A 416 -15.55 5.31 7.65
C THR A 416 -14.46 4.48 8.31
N GLY A 417 -14.68 4.13 9.57
CA GLY A 417 -13.68 3.50 10.41
C GLY A 417 -13.85 1.98 10.54
N GLN A 418 -12.73 1.32 10.79
CA GLN A 418 -12.68 -0.10 11.14
C GLN A 418 -11.58 -0.34 12.17
N ILE A 419 -11.92 -1.10 13.21
CA ILE A 419 -10.94 -1.71 14.10
C ILE A 419 -10.87 -3.22 13.87
N HIS A 420 -9.70 -3.80 14.08
CA HIS A 420 -9.50 -5.24 14.05
C HIS A 420 -9.25 -5.74 15.48
N TYR A 421 -9.93 -6.80 15.90
CA TYR A 421 -9.73 -7.39 17.23
C TYR A 421 -9.83 -8.90 17.16
N GLN A 422 -8.71 -9.61 17.34
CA GLN A 422 -8.66 -11.08 17.43
C GLN A 422 -9.30 -11.80 16.23
N GLY A 423 -9.16 -11.24 15.03
CA GLY A 423 -9.76 -11.77 13.79
C GLY A 423 -11.18 -11.26 13.51
N VAL A 424 -11.72 -10.35 14.32
CA VAL A 424 -13.03 -9.71 14.10
C VAL A 424 -12.83 -8.27 13.63
N ASP A 425 -13.42 -7.90 12.49
CA ASP A 425 -13.47 -6.51 12.03
C ASP A 425 -14.73 -5.84 12.58
N VAL A 426 -14.58 -4.78 13.39
CA VAL A 426 -15.68 -3.95 13.88
C VAL A 426 -15.65 -2.63 13.12
N ARG A 427 -16.73 -2.32 12.41
CA ARG A 427 -16.81 -1.22 11.45
C ARG A 427 -17.87 -0.22 11.87
N PHE A 428 -17.63 1.05 11.59
CA PHE A 428 -18.52 2.15 11.98
C PHE A 428 -18.43 3.30 10.98
N ASP A 429 -19.58 3.88 10.66
CA ASP A 429 -19.69 5.02 9.76
C ASP A 429 -19.34 6.31 10.49
N GLY A 430 -18.83 7.29 9.74
CA GLY A 430 -18.46 8.59 10.25
C GLY A 430 -17.26 8.63 11.20
N GLY A 431 -16.51 7.54 11.33
CA GLY A 431 -15.28 7.47 12.12
C GLY A 431 -14.01 7.63 11.27
N ALA A 432 -12.84 7.70 11.91
CA ALA A 432 -11.57 7.83 11.21
C ALA A 432 -11.25 6.55 10.43
N ALA A 433 -11.05 6.66 9.11
CA ALA A 433 -10.52 5.56 8.31
C ALA A 433 -9.06 5.30 8.66
N MET A 434 -8.59 4.07 8.46
CA MET A 434 -7.17 3.72 8.56
C MET A 434 -6.54 3.61 7.17
N THR A 435 -6.89 4.52 6.25
CA THR A 435 -6.42 4.52 4.86
C THR A 435 -5.06 5.22 4.70
N ASP A 436 -4.25 4.78 3.73
CA ASP A 436 -2.98 5.42 3.33
C ASP A 436 -3.09 5.83 1.85
N LEU A 437 -3.59 7.05 1.64
CA LEU A 437 -3.88 7.57 0.30
C LEU A 437 -2.61 7.88 -0.50
N LYS A 438 -1.51 8.27 0.17
CA LYS A 438 -0.23 8.52 -0.51
C LYS A 438 0.33 7.24 -1.14
N LYS A 439 0.29 6.11 -0.41
CA LYS A 439 0.69 4.82 -1.00
C LYS A 439 -0.21 4.42 -2.18
N LEU A 440 -1.52 4.69 -2.10
CA LEU A 440 -2.45 4.38 -3.20
C LEU A 440 -2.16 5.21 -4.45
N GLU A 441 -1.90 6.51 -4.28
CA GLU A 441 -1.50 7.44 -5.33
C GLU A 441 -0.24 6.93 -6.04
N LEU A 442 0.80 6.59 -5.27
CA LEU A 442 2.06 6.03 -5.78
C LEU A 442 1.86 4.70 -6.51
N ALA A 443 1.07 3.79 -5.94
CA ALA A 443 0.79 2.49 -6.54
C ALA A 443 0.02 2.61 -7.86
N THR A 444 -0.91 3.57 -7.95
CA THR A 444 -1.67 3.84 -9.17
C THR A 444 -0.78 4.44 -10.26
N GLY A 445 0.06 5.43 -9.93
CA GLY A 445 1.03 5.99 -10.87
C GLY A 445 2.02 4.93 -11.39
N LEU A 446 2.50 4.05 -10.52
CA LEU A 446 3.34 2.91 -10.91
C LEU A 446 2.61 1.89 -11.78
N SER A 447 1.32 1.64 -11.54
CA SER A 447 0.51 0.74 -12.37
C SER A 447 0.38 1.28 -13.80
N ILE A 448 0.16 2.58 -13.95
CA ILE A 448 0.14 3.27 -15.26
C ILE A 448 1.50 3.15 -15.94
N ALA A 449 2.59 3.48 -15.23
CA ALA A 449 3.95 3.38 -15.76
C ALA A 449 4.27 1.94 -16.20
N TYR A 450 3.95 0.93 -15.37
CA TYR A 450 4.20 -0.46 -15.72
C TYR A 450 3.36 -0.88 -16.94
N THR A 451 2.13 -0.39 -17.04
CA THR A 451 1.29 -0.64 -18.21
C THR A 451 1.93 -0.09 -19.49
N LEU A 452 2.56 1.08 -19.44
CA LEU A 452 3.21 1.71 -20.59
C LEU A 452 4.56 1.06 -20.97
N TYR A 453 5.37 0.68 -19.98
CA TYR A 453 6.79 0.35 -20.19
C TYR A 453 7.14 -1.13 -20.01
N VAL A 454 6.34 -1.91 -19.27
CA VAL A 454 6.63 -3.35 -19.09
C VAL A 454 6.09 -4.13 -20.31
N PRO A 455 6.92 -4.99 -20.94
CA PRO A 455 6.51 -5.77 -22.11
C PRO A 455 5.18 -6.50 -21.92
N PHE A 456 4.36 -6.46 -22.97
CA PHE A 456 3.04 -7.10 -23.07
C PHE A 456 1.95 -6.58 -22.11
N ARG A 457 2.25 -5.70 -21.15
CA ARG A 457 1.21 -5.15 -20.24
C ARG A 457 0.22 -4.25 -20.97
N PHE A 458 0.73 -3.32 -21.78
CA PHE A 458 -0.12 -2.45 -22.59
C PHE A 458 -1.11 -3.26 -23.44
N GLN A 459 -0.64 -4.34 -24.07
CA GLN A 459 -1.50 -5.20 -24.88
C GLN A 459 -2.65 -5.77 -24.05
N ARG A 460 -2.37 -6.36 -22.88
CA ARG A 460 -3.41 -6.91 -21.99
C ARG A 460 -4.35 -5.85 -21.44
N PHE A 461 -3.83 -4.67 -21.13
CA PHE A 461 -4.64 -3.52 -20.74
C PHE A 461 -5.59 -3.11 -21.87
N ALA A 462 -5.07 -2.92 -23.08
CA ALA A 462 -5.85 -2.58 -24.25
C ALA A 462 -6.89 -3.66 -24.61
N ASP A 463 -6.55 -4.95 -24.44
CA ASP A 463 -7.50 -6.05 -24.64
C ASP A 463 -8.68 -6.00 -23.66
N ARG A 464 -8.46 -5.57 -22.42
CA ARG A 464 -9.52 -5.40 -21.41
C ARG A 464 -10.38 -4.16 -21.68
N VAL A 465 -9.77 -3.05 -22.12
CA VAL A 465 -10.46 -1.76 -22.33
C VAL A 465 -11.20 -1.71 -23.67
N LEU A 466 -10.57 -2.18 -24.75
CA LEU A 466 -11.10 -2.05 -26.12
C LEU A 466 -11.60 -3.38 -26.70
N GLY A 467 -11.32 -4.49 -26.04
CA GLY A 467 -11.52 -5.85 -26.57
C GLY A 467 -10.31 -6.38 -27.35
N PRO A 468 -10.19 -7.72 -27.50
CA PRO A 468 -9.06 -8.36 -28.19
C PRO A 468 -8.98 -8.01 -29.69
N ASP A 469 -10.12 -7.73 -30.31
CA ASP A 469 -10.22 -7.46 -31.76
C ASP A 469 -10.04 -5.97 -32.12
N ALA A 470 -9.68 -5.13 -31.14
CA ALA A 470 -9.46 -3.70 -31.36
C ALA A 470 -8.33 -3.45 -32.38
N SER A 471 -8.60 -2.53 -33.33
CA SER A 471 -7.64 -2.14 -34.38
C SER A 471 -6.34 -1.56 -33.82
N GLU A 472 -5.25 -1.68 -34.58
CA GLU A 472 -3.97 -1.09 -34.20
C GLU A 472 -4.06 0.42 -33.98
N THR A 473 -4.87 1.12 -34.79
CA THR A 473 -5.15 2.55 -34.64
C THR A 473 -5.78 2.88 -33.29
N ASN A 474 -6.79 2.12 -32.86
CA ASN A 474 -7.46 2.35 -31.57
C ASN A 474 -6.50 2.06 -30.41
N ARG A 475 -5.68 1.01 -30.53
CA ARG A 475 -4.64 0.69 -29.53
C ARG A 475 -3.56 1.77 -29.46
N ALA A 476 -3.13 2.31 -30.59
CA ALA A 476 -2.17 3.41 -30.63
C ALA A 476 -2.74 4.68 -29.97
N ALA A 477 -4.00 5.02 -30.26
CA ALA A 477 -4.68 6.16 -29.64
C ALA A 477 -4.83 5.98 -28.11
N LEU A 478 -5.20 4.79 -27.64
CA LEU A 478 -5.25 4.48 -26.22
C LEU A 478 -3.87 4.60 -25.56
N LYS A 479 -2.82 4.09 -26.21
CA LYS A 479 -1.44 4.19 -25.72
C LYS A 479 -0.98 5.65 -25.62
N GLN A 480 -1.32 6.46 -26.61
CA GLN A 480 -0.99 7.88 -26.63
C GLN A 480 -1.66 8.62 -25.47
N LYS A 481 -2.97 8.41 -25.26
CA LYS A 481 -3.70 9.04 -24.14
C LYS A 481 -3.13 8.62 -22.78
N LEU A 482 -2.91 7.32 -22.57
CA LEU A 482 -2.30 6.81 -21.33
C LEU A 482 -0.87 7.36 -21.14
N GLY A 483 -0.11 7.46 -22.24
CA GLY A 483 1.24 8.05 -22.25
C GLY A 483 1.26 9.53 -21.86
N ALA A 484 0.28 10.31 -22.31
CA ALA A 484 0.14 11.72 -21.93
C ALA A 484 -0.12 11.87 -20.43
N ILE A 485 -1.01 11.03 -19.87
CA ILE A 485 -1.28 10.99 -18.42
C ILE A 485 0.00 10.61 -17.66
N GLY A 486 0.71 9.56 -18.09
CA GLY A 486 1.97 9.15 -17.48
C GLY A 486 3.05 10.24 -17.51
N GLY A 487 3.17 10.97 -18.62
CA GLY A 487 4.07 12.13 -18.76
C GLY A 487 3.72 13.25 -17.78
N PHE A 488 2.44 13.64 -17.73
CA PHE A 488 1.96 14.67 -16.81
C PHE A 488 2.28 14.33 -15.35
N LEU A 489 2.00 13.10 -14.90
CA LEU A 489 2.27 12.68 -13.52
C LEU A 489 3.77 12.77 -13.15
N ILE A 490 4.66 12.39 -14.07
CA ILE A 490 6.11 12.45 -13.86
C ILE A 490 6.57 13.90 -13.78
N ASP A 491 6.11 14.75 -14.69
CA ASP A 491 6.51 16.15 -14.74
C ASP A 491 5.95 16.93 -13.56
N TRP A 492 4.72 16.62 -13.13
CA TRP A 492 4.11 17.15 -11.92
C TRP A 492 4.91 16.79 -10.67
N ALA A 493 5.27 15.50 -10.49
CA ALA A 493 6.07 15.06 -9.35
C ALA A 493 7.42 15.79 -9.25
N LYS A 494 8.12 15.95 -10.38
CA LYS A 494 9.39 16.71 -10.43
C LYS A 494 9.19 18.19 -10.11
N THR A 495 8.10 18.78 -10.62
CA THR A 495 7.77 20.19 -10.39
C THR A 495 7.46 20.42 -8.92
N TYR A 496 6.71 19.51 -8.29
CA TYR A 496 6.44 19.52 -6.87
C TYR A 496 7.71 19.50 -6.04
N GLU A 497 8.56 18.46 -6.21
CA GLU A 497 9.81 18.29 -5.48
C GLU A 497 10.71 19.53 -5.60
N LYS A 498 10.96 19.98 -6.84
CA LYS A 498 11.78 21.18 -7.10
C LYS A 498 11.21 22.43 -6.44
N THR A 499 9.90 22.58 -6.40
CA THR A 499 9.26 23.79 -5.87
C THR A 499 9.35 23.83 -4.35
N ILE A 500 9.03 22.73 -3.66
CA ILE A 500 9.08 22.68 -2.20
C ILE A 500 10.53 22.76 -1.68
N GLU A 501 11.51 22.24 -2.41
CA GLU A 501 12.95 22.40 -2.11
C GLU A 501 13.39 23.87 -2.11
N GLY A 502 12.69 24.75 -2.83
CA GLY A 502 12.95 26.19 -2.83
C GLY A 502 12.26 26.97 -1.71
N LYS A 503 11.39 26.34 -0.91
CA LYS A 503 10.48 27.04 0.01
C LYS A 503 10.84 26.89 1.47
N LYS A 504 10.44 27.90 2.24
CA LYS A 504 10.54 27.90 3.70
C LYS A 504 9.17 27.79 4.35
N THR A 505 9.12 27.15 5.51
CA THR A 505 7.99 27.20 6.44
C THR A 505 7.90 28.58 7.09
N TRP A 506 6.83 28.82 7.84
CA TRP A 506 6.61 30.08 8.55
C TRP A 506 7.66 30.38 9.65
N ASP A 507 8.42 29.37 10.07
CA ASP A 507 9.52 29.46 11.05
C ASP A 507 10.91 29.32 10.40
N ASP A 508 11.03 29.69 9.11
CA ASP A 508 12.27 29.74 8.32
C ASP A 508 12.98 28.39 8.11
N LYS A 509 12.33 27.26 8.42
CA LYS A 509 12.86 25.92 8.10
C LYS A 509 12.59 25.58 6.64
N GLN A 510 13.39 24.68 6.09
CA GLN A 510 13.15 24.14 4.76
C GLN A 510 11.83 23.34 4.75
N GLN A 511 10.92 23.64 3.81
CA GLN A 511 9.72 22.82 3.63
C GLN A 511 10.10 21.39 3.23
N GLN A 512 9.49 20.41 3.89
CA GLN A 512 9.68 18.99 3.65
C GLN A 512 8.37 18.27 3.97
N ASP A 513 8.01 17.30 3.14
CA ASP A 513 6.85 16.46 3.42
C ASP A 513 7.04 15.69 4.72
N THR A 514 5.97 15.66 5.52
CA THR A 514 5.83 14.77 6.66
C THR A 514 5.05 13.54 6.22
N GLU A 515 5.52 12.35 6.58
CA GLU A 515 4.84 11.12 6.19
C GLU A 515 3.42 11.09 6.77
N GLU A 516 2.41 11.17 5.91
CA GLU A 516 0.99 11.09 6.28
C GLU A 516 0.71 9.72 6.93
N GLY A 517 0.99 8.63 6.22
CA GLY A 517 0.83 7.26 6.71
C GLY A 517 -0.63 6.81 6.79
N PHE A 518 -0.90 5.75 7.56
CA PHE A 518 -2.26 5.25 7.74
C PHE A 518 -3.07 6.15 8.67
N GLY A 519 -4.31 6.47 8.28
CA GLY A 519 -5.28 7.18 9.11
C GLY A 519 -5.04 8.68 9.28
N ARG A 520 -4.13 9.24 8.49
CA ARG A 520 -3.73 10.64 8.51
C ARG A 520 -3.62 11.18 7.08
N LEU A 521 -3.90 12.48 6.92
CA LEU A 521 -3.78 13.20 5.66
C LEU A 521 -3.58 14.69 5.92
N ASP A 522 -2.73 15.37 5.15
CA ASP A 522 -2.66 16.82 5.13
C ASP A 522 -3.70 17.38 4.14
N ALA A 523 -4.96 17.34 4.57
CA ALA A 523 -6.10 17.69 3.71
C ALA A 523 -6.02 19.14 3.23
N LEU A 524 -5.69 20.09 4.11
CA LEU A 524 -5.65 21.52 3.75
C LEU A 524 -4.54 21.79 2.75
N ASN A 525 -3.31 21.31 2.98
CA ASN A 525 -2.26 21.62 2.03
C ASN A 525 -2.49 20.93 0.67
N ARG A 526 -3.07 19.72 0.66
CA ARG A 526 -3.48 19.02 -0.55
C ARG A 526 -4.57 19.77 -1.32
N ILE A 527 -5.64 20.24 -0.65
CA ILE A 527 -6.68 21.06 -1.28
C ILE A 527 -6.06 22.31 -1.92
N GLY A 528 -5.17 23.00 -1.18
CA GLY A 528 -4.49 24.18 -1.70
C GLY A 528 -3.63 23.89 -2.93
N ASN A 529 -2.90 22.77 -2.94
CA ASN A 529 -2.10 22.34 -4.09
C ASN A 529 -2.98 21.95 -5.29
N GLN A 530 -4.10 21.27 -5.05
CA GLN A 530 -5.03 20.87 -6.09
C GLN A 530 -5.66 22.11 -6.75
N VAL A 531 -6.37 22.93 -5.99
CA VAL A 531 -7.19 24.04 -6.53
C VAL A 531 -6.34 25.17 -7.09
N PHE A 532 -5.26 25.56 -6.40
CA PHE A 532 -4.47 26.73 -6.75
C PHE A 532 -3.20 26.41 -7.54
N SER A 533 -3.02 25.17 -7.99
CA SER A 533 -1.86 24.80 -8.80
C SER A 533 -2.22 23.75 -9.84
N GLN A 534 -2.66 22.58 -9.40
CA GLN A 534 -2.91 21.46 -10.30
C GLN A 534 -4.09 21.72 -11.25
N ASP A 535 -5.21 22.23 -10.73
CA ASP A 535 -6.39 22.55 -11.53
C ASP A 535 -6.14 23.70 -12.51
N LEU A 536 -5.24 24.63 -12.16
CA LEU A 536 -4.78 25.69 -13.05
C LEU A 536 -3.94 25.12 -14.20
N GLU A 537 -2.96 24.26 -13.91
CA GLU A 537 -2.15 23.59 -14.94
C GLU A 537 -3.03 22.70 -15.84
N MET A 538 -3.98 21.97 -15.26
CA MET A 538 -4.96 21.16 -15.99
C MET A 538 -5.91 22.02 -16.85
N SER A 539 -6.17 23.26 -16.44
CA SER A 539 -6.88 24.29 -17.21
C SER A 539 -5.99 25.00 -18.24
N GLY A 540 -4.73 24.60 -18.40
CA GLY A 540 -3.77 25.17 -19.34
C GLY A 540 -3.07 26.44 -18.86
N ILE A 541 -3.17 26.76 -17.57
CA ILE A 541 -2.66 28.00 -16.97
C ILE A 541 -1.37 27.70 -16.19
N LYS A 542 -0.27 28.30 -16.63
CA LYS A 542 1.09 28.04 -16.10
C LYS A 542 1.54 29.11 -15.11
N GLY A 543 2.58 28.82 -14.32
CA GLY A 543 3.24 29.77 -13.41
C GLY A 543 2.67 29.77 -11.99
N PHE A 544 1.71 28.89 -11.70
CA PHE A 544 1.07 28.75 -10.40
C PHE A 544 1.57 27.51 -9.63
N GLU A 545 2.59 26.81 -10.13
CA GLU A 545 3.40 25.86 -9.37
C GLU A 545 3.98 26.53 -8.11
N LYS A 546 4.22 27.84 -8.14
CA LYS A 546 4.62 28.63 -6.98
C LYS A 546 3.64 28.58 -5.80
N ASN A 547 2.41 28.11 -5.97
CA ASN A 547 1.45 27.92 -4.87
C ASN A 547 1.62 26.58 -4.15
N LEU A 548 2.41 25.65 -4.69
CA LEU A 548 2.64 24.33 -4.09
C LEU A 548 3.27 24.43 -2.71
N HIS A 549 2.75 23.67 -1.76
CA HIS A 549 3.25 23.58 -0.38
C HIS A 549 3.57 22.13 -0.03
N ALA A 550 4.58 21.92 0.81
CA ALA A 550 4.83 20.61 1.40
C ALA A 550 3.60 20.09 2.16
N GLN A 551 3.46 18.77 2.21
CA GLN A 551 2.46 18.07 3.04
C GLN A 551 3.04 17.92 4.45
N ASP A 552 3.09 19.02 5.20
CA ASP A 552 3.78 19.14 6.49
C ASP A 552 2.85 19.34 7.71
N ALA A 553 1.54 19.27 7.50
CA ALA A 553 0.51 19.37 8.53
C ALA A 553 -0.48 18.18 8.55
N PRO A 554 -0.03 16.91 8.56
CA PRO A 554 -0.93 15.76 8.50
C PRO A 554 -1.82 15.66 9.75
N VAL A 555 -3.13 15.50 9.53
CA VAL A 555 -4.13 15.31 10.58
C VAL A 555 -4.82 13.97 10.48
N SER A 556 -5.27 13.42 11.61
CA SER A 556 -6.18 12.28 11.61
C SER A 556 -7.51 12.66 10.97
N TYR A 557 -8.19 11.71 10.35
CA TYR A 557 -9.53 11.98 9.84
C TYR A 557 -10.51 12.24 11.00
N PRO A 558 -11.17 13.41 11.07
CA PRO A 558 -12.10 13.68 12.17
C PRO A 558 -13.36 12.84 12.04
N ALA A 559 -13.93 12.43 13.17
CA ALA A 559 -15.25 11.79 13.16
C ALA A 559 -16.34 12.80 12.74
N ILE A 560 -17.25 12.41 11.84
CA ILE A 560 -18.27 13.30 11.26
C ILE A 560 -19.66 13.13 11.89
N TRP A 561 -19.85 12.16 12.79
CA TRP A 561 -21.02 12.20 13.67
C TRP A 561 -20.99 13.49 14.50
N THR A 562 -22.16 14.11 14.69
CA THR A 562 -22.35 15.41 15.37
C THR A 562 -21.83 16.64 14.59
N VAL A 563 -20.98 16.48 13.57
CA VAL A 563 -20.38 17.62 12.82
C VAL A 563 -21.39 18.60 12.23
N PRO A 564 -22.52 18.16 11.63
CA PRO A 564 -23.54 19.09 11.10
C PRO A 564 -24.10 20.07 12.13
N TRP A 565 -23.97 19.75 13.41
CA TRP A 565 -24.44 20.59 14.51
C TRP A 565 -23.38 21.58 15.02
N PHE A 566 -22.09 21.43 14.69
CA PHE A 566 -21.07 22.38 15.14
C PHE A 566 -21.17 23.70 14.40
N LYS A 567 -20.99 24.83 15.09
CA LYS A 567 -20.85 26.15 14.44
C LYS A 567 -19.62 26.19 13.55
N PHE A 568 -18.47 25.75 14.05
CA PHE A 568 -17.24 25.58 13.27
C PHE A 568 -16.79 24.13 13.28
N ALA A 569 -16.64 23.50 12.11
CA ALA A 569 -16.56 22.03 11.99
C ALA A 569 -15.14 21.45 12.11
N GLN A 570 -14.17 22.01 11.37
CA GLN A 570 -12.81 21.47 11.25
C GLN A 570 -12.04 21.52 12.58
N TYR A 571 -10.89 20.83 12.67
CA TYR A 571 -10.09 20.76 13.89
C TYR A 571 -9.71 22.15 14.41
N ASP A 572 -9.36 23.05 13.50
CA ASP A 572 -8.95 24.43 13.70
C ASP A 572 -10.13 25.41 13.84
N ALA A 573 -11.36 24.90 13.86
CA ALA A 573 -12.60 25.67 14.00
C ALA A 573 -12.75 26.77 12.93
N SER A 574 -12.46 26.45 11.68
CA SER A 574 -12.31 27.41 10.58
C SER A 574 -13.59 27.79 9.84
N ILE A 575 -14.46 26.81 9.56
CA ILE A 575 -15.56 26.96 8.59
C ILE A 575 -16.93 26.65 9.20
N GLU A 576 -17.86 27.58 8.96
CA GLU A 576 -19.25 27.50 9.42
C GLU A 576 -20.21 27.00 8.34
N GLN A 577 -19.98 27.31 7.06
CA GLN A 577 -20.88 26.92 5.98
C GLN A 577 -20.61 25.45 5.53
N PRO A 578 -21.57 24.50 5.70
CA PRO A 578 -21.33 23.08 5.41
C PRO A 578 -21.15 22.71 3.92
N LEU A 579 -21.89 23.35 3.02
CA LEU A 579 -21.76 23.18 1.57
C LEU A 579 -20.38 23.62 1.08
N ILE A 580 -19.87 24.76 1.53
CA ILE A 580 -18.53 25.26 1.19
C ILE A 580 -17.47 24.31 1.72
N ARG A 581 -17.60 23.83 2.96
CA ARG A 581 -16.73 22.79 3.52
C ARG A 581 -16.69 21.55 2.63
N ASN A 582 -17.85 20.98 2.34
CA ASN A 582 -17.98 19.73 1.60
C ASN A 582 -17.52 19.87 0.13
N ALA A 583 -17.86 20.99 -0.53
CA ALA A 583 -17.46 21.25 -1.90
C ALA A 583 -15.95 21.54 -2.02
N GLY A 584 -15.36 22.24 -1.05
CA GLY A 584 -13.91 22.46 -0.99
C GLY A 584 -13.14 21.16 -0.82
N GLU A 585 -13.63 20.24 0.01
CA GLU A 585 -13.08 18.89 0.15
C GLU A 585 -13.22 18.06 -1.15
N ALA A 586 -14.39 18.12 -1.82
CA ALA A 586 -14.62 17.45 -3.10
C ALA A 586 -13.68 17.96 -4.21
N LEU A 587 -13.45 19.27 -4.29
CA LEU A 587 -12.46 19.86 -5.19
C LEU A 587 -11.05 19.37 -4.84
N GLY A 588 -10.70 19.31 -3.55
CA GLY A 588 -9.40 18.82 -3.09
C GLY A 588 -9.10 17.36 -3.40
N VAL A 589 -10.13 16.51 -3.54
CA VAL A 589 -9.99 15.13 -4.02
C VAL A 589 -10.27 15.00 -5.53
N THR A 590 -10.07 16.11 -6.25
CA THR A 590 -10.09 16.22 -7.72
C THR A 590 -11.50 16.10 -8.33
N ALA A 591 -12.45 16.94 -7.91
CA ALA A 591 -13.56 17.26 -8.79
C ALA A 591 -13.07 18.14 -9.96
N LEU A 592 -13.50 17.84 -11.18
CA LEU A 592 -13.11 18.60 -12.38
C LEU A 592 -13.57 20.05 -12.22
N LEU A 593 -12.71 21.00 -12.59
CA LEU A 593 -12.95 22.43 -12.44
C LEU A 593 -12.40 23.19 -13.66
N ASN A 594 -13.19 24.09 -14.23
CA ASN A 594 -12.73 24.97 -15.29
C ASN A 594 -12.30 26.33 -14.73
N LEU A 595 -11.01 26.63 -14.86
CA LEU A 595 -10.42 27.92 -14.50
C LEU A 595 -9.86 28.69 -15.72
N SER A 596 -10.07 28.19 -16.94
CA SER A 596 -9.41 28.71 -18.14
C SER A 596 -10.18 29.82 -18.84
N ASP A 597 -9.48 30.88 -19.25
CA ASP A 597 -9.99 31.95 -20.13
C ASP A 597 -9.96 31.58 -21.62
N ALA A 598 -9.45 30.39 -21.96
CA ALA A 598 -9.46 29.86 -23.33
C ALA A 598 -10.87 29.44 -23.80
N TYR A 599 -11.85 29.38 -22.90
CA TYR A 599 -13.23 29.03 -23.17
C TYR A 599 -14.17 30.22 -22.89
N PRO A 600 -15.42 30.20 -23.38
CA PRO A 600 -16.37 31.28 -23.11
C PRO A 600 -16.50 31.59 -21.61
N GLU A 601 -16.58 32.89 -21.26
CA GLU A 601 -16.60 33.38 -19.87
C GLU A 601 -17.75 32.74 -19.06
N ASP A 602 -18.88 32.39 -19.69
CA ASP A 602 -20.00 31.69 -19.05
C ASP A 602 -19.67 30.27 -18.54
N ARG A 603 -18.51 29.71 -18.93
CA ARG A 603 -18.06 28.38 -18.49
C ARG A 603 -17.11 28.43 -17.32
N LEU A 604 -16.61 29.61 -16.96
CA LEU A 604 -15.72 29.76 -15.83
C LEU A 604 -16.42 29.29 -14.56
N TRP A 605 -15.69 28.64 -13.65
CA TRP A 605 -16.18 28.08 -12.39
C TRP A 605 -17.13 26.88 -12.52
N ARG A 606 -17.46 26.42 -13.73
CA ARG A 606 -18.14 25.13 -13.89
C ARG A 606 -17.27 24.04 -13.28
N SER A 607 -17.91 23.09 -12.59
CA SER A 607 -17.23 21.95 -12.00
C SER A 607 -18.08 20.68 -12.12
N SER A 608 -17.46 19.54 -11.85
CA SER A 608 -18.19 18.27 -11.70
C SER A 608 -18.74 18.04 -10.30
N VAL A 609 -18.52 18.95 -9.33
CA VAL A 609 -18.99 18.81 -7.95
C VAL A 609 -20.50 18.55 -7.91
N ASN A 610 -20.91 17.47 -7.25
CA ASN A 610 -22.32 17.09 -7.15
C ASN A 610 -22.97 17.72 -5.90
N PHE A 611 -23.35 18.99 -6.00
CA PHE A 611 -23.92 19.76 -4.89
C PHE A 611 -25.18 19.15 -4.27
N ARG A 612 -26.04 18.51 -5.08
CA ARG A 612 -27.25 17.82 -4.57
C ARG A 612 -26.87 16.64 -3.68
N THR A 613 -25.90 15.83 -4.12
CA THR A 613 -25.40 14.70 -3.32
C THR A 613 -24.75 15.16 -2.04
N LEU A 614 -23.94 16.25 -2.08
CA LEU A 614 -23.35 16.83 -0.87
C LEU A 614 -24.42 17.31 0.13
N GLY A 615 -25.51 17.91 -0.37
CA GLY A 615 -26.65 18.30 0.47
C GLY A 615 -27.35 17.11 1.13
N TRP A 616 -27.59 16.03 0.38
CA TRP A 616 -28.19 14.80 0.92
C TRP A 616 -27.30 14.12 1.96
N ILE A 617 -25.99 14.09 1.76
CA ILE A 617 -25.03 13.60 2.76
C ILE A 617 -25.14 14.42 4.05
N GLU A 618 -25.15 15.76 3.95
CA GLU A 618 -25.26 16.64 5.13
C GLU A 618 -26.58 16.41 5.88
N ASP A 619 -27.70 16.28 5.17
CA ASP A 619 -29.00 16.00 5.76
C ASP A 619 -29.05 14.64 6.46
N MET A 620 -28.44 13.61 5.87
CA MET A 620 -28.37 12.27 6.46
C MET A 620 -27.48 12.23 7.72
N LEU A 621 -26.38 12.97 7.72
CA LEU A 621 -25.52 13.13 8.91
C LEU A 621 -26.25 13.92 10.00
N ARG A 622 -26.98 14.98 9.64
CA ARG A 622 -27.66 15.88 10.57
C ARG A 622 -28.89 15.24 11.21
N GLY A 623 -29.72 14.62 10.37
CA GLY A 623 -31.04 14.10 10.72
C GLY A 623 -32.03 15.18 11.16
N PRO A 624 -33.15 14.76 11.78
CA PRO A 624 -34.14 15.67 12.36
C PRO A 624 -33.54 16.62 13.39
N ASP A 625 -34.13 17.81 13.49
CA ASP A 625 -33.70 18.84 14.43
C ASP A 625 -34.03 18.47 15.89
N PRO A 626 -33.02 18.33 16.77
CA PRO A 626 -33.22 17.94 18.16
C PRO A 626 -34.05 18.95 18.96
N PHE A 627 -34.06 20.24 18.56
CA PHE A 627 -34.79 21.30 19.26
C PHE A 627 -36.23 21.50 18.76
N LYS A 628 -36.59 20.84 17.65
CA LYS A 628 -37.96 20.83 17.10
C LYS A 628 -38.66 19.49 17.31
N SER A 629 -37.92 18.47 17.73
CA SER A 629 -38.48 17.16 18.05
C SER A 629 -39.50 17.26 19.20
N ALA A 630 -40.67 16.66 19.01
CA ALA A 630 -41.70 16.54 20.05
C ALA A 630 -41.44 15.37 21.02
N ASP A 631 -40.20 14.88 21.09
CA ASP A 631 -39.84 13.73 21.92
C ASP A 631 -39.97 14.07 23.42
N PRO A 632 -40.86 13.41 24.17
CA PRO A 632 -41.05 13.67 25.59
C PRO A 632 -39.83 13.30 26.45
N SER A 633 -38.88 12.51 25.92
CA SER A 633 -37.61 12.20 26.59
C SER A 633 -36.54 13.30 26.44
N GLY A 634 -36.83 14.36 25.67
CA GLY A 634 -35.95 15.50 25.47
C GLY A 634 -35.20 15.49 24.13
N PRO A 635 -34.38 16.53 23.87
CA PRO A 635 -33.62 16.65 22.63
C PRO A 635 -32.59 15.53 22.48
N LYS A 636 -32.47 14.99 21.27
CA LYS A 636 -31.47 13.97 20.90
C LYS A 636 -31.11 14.07 19.43
N PHE A 637 -29.87 13.73 19.08
CA PHE A 637 -29.47 13.67 17.66
C PHE A 637 -30.26 12.59 16.92
N GLY A 638 -30.75 12.92 15.73
CA GLY A 638 -31.55 12.01 14.90
C GLY A 638 -30.91 11.60 13.57
N GLY A 639 -29.67 12.03 13.30
CA GLY A 639 -28.88 11.65 12.12
C GLY A 639 -27.93 10.49 12.41
N LEU A 640 -26.70 10.57 11.88
CA LEU A 640 -25.65 9.61 12.18
C LEU A 640 -25.23 9.70 13.65
N LEU A 641 -25.37 8.59 14.38
CA LEU A 641 -24.98 8.52 15.78
C LEU A 641 -23.52 8.05 15.93
N ALA A 642 -22.89 8.46 17.03
CA ALA A 642 -21.61 7.90 17.44
C ALA A 642 -21.77 6.40 17.77
N PRO A 643 -20.78 5.56 17.44
CA PRO A 643 -20.86 4.13 17.73
C PRO A 643 -20.76 3.85 19.22
N LYS A 644 -21.64 3.01 19.75
CA LYS A 644 -21.58 2.54 21.15
C LYS A 644 -20.46 1.51 21.34
N TRP A 645 -19.92 1.44 22.55
CA TRP A 645 -18.91 0.42 22.91
C TRP A 645 -19.43 -1.01 22.70
N PRO A 646 -18.79 -1.81 21.84
CA PRO A 646 -19.35 -3.07 21.36
C PRO A 646 -18.90 -4.27 22.21
N SER A 647 -19.16 -4.23 23.52
CA SER A 647 -18.76 -5.31 24.44
C SER A 647 -19.28 -6.70 24.04
N GLN A 648 -20.45 -6.77 23.40
CA GLN A 648 -21.02 -8.01 22.85
C GLN A 648 -20.20 -8.60 21.68
N ILE A 649 -19.38 -7.80 21.02
CA ILE A 649 -18.50 -8.22 19.92
C ILE A 649 -17.08 -8.48 20.44
N LEU A 650 -16.58 -7.62 21.34
CA LEU A 650 -15.24 -7.73 21.90
C LEU A 650 -15.11 -8.87 22.93
N GLY A 651 -16.22 -9.28 23.55
CA GLY A 651 -16.29 -10.39 24.50
C GLY A 651 -16.46 -9.94 25.96
N ASP A 652 -16.79 -10.92 26.82
CA ASP A 652 -17.23 -10.68 28.20
C ASP A 652 -16.22 -9.95 29.08
N ALA A 653 -14.92 -10.06 28.79
CA ALA A 653 -13.85 -9.36 29.48
C ALA A 653 -13.96 -7.82 29.36
N TRP A 654 -14.67 -7.32 28.33
CA TRP A 654 -14.81 -5.90 28.00
C TRP A 654 -16.20 -5.35 28.29
N ARG A 655 -17.01 -6.07 29.07
CA ARG A 655 -18.25 -5.51 29.64
C ARG A 655 -17.89 -4.37 30.59
N LEU A 656 -18.63 -3.27 30.45
CA LEU A 656 -18.45 -2.09 31.29
C LEU A 656 -18.75 -2.40 32.75
N LYS A 657 -17.90 -1.92 33.65
CA LYS A 657 -18.02 -2.11 35.10
C LYS A 657 -18.74 -0.89 35.71
N PRO A 658 -19.99 -1.02 36.19
CA PRO A 658 -20.80 0.13 36.63
C PRO A 658 -20.11 1.02 37.68
N ASP A 659 -19.46 0.41 38.67
CA ASP A 659 -18.76 1.16 39.73
C ASP A 659 -17.58 1.99 39.19
N ARG A 660 -16.89 1.49 38.14
CA ARG A 660 -15.81 2.22 37.47
C ARG A 660 -16.37 3.36 36.63
N VAL A 661 -17.45 3.11 35.90
CA VAL A 661 -18.17 4.13 35.11
C VAL A 661 -18.61 5.28 36.00
N GLU A 662 -19.16 5.01 37.19
CA GLU A 662 -19.58 6.05 38.13
C GLU A 662 -18.40 6.92 38.61
N ARG A 663 -17.30 6.29 39.03
CA ARG A 663 -16.08 7.03 39.44
C ARG A 663 -15.47 7.82 38.28
N GLY A 664 -15.43 7.22 37.09
CA GLY A 664 -14.99 7.86 35.86
C GLY A 664 -15.84 9.07 35.47
N ARG A 665 -17.16 9.00 35.67
CA ARG A 665 -18.08 10.13 35.44
C ARG A 665 -17.74 11.31 36.33
N ALA A 666 -17.45 11.07 37.61
CA ALA A 666 -17.03 12.12 38.54
C ALA A 666 -15.71 12.79 38.09
N ILE A 667 -14.75 11.99 37.63
CA ILE A 667 -13.48 12.49 37.08
C ILE A 667 -13.70 13.30 35.79
N TYR A 668 -14.58 12.83 34.90
CA TYR A 668 -14.93 13.55 33.67
C TYR A 668 -15.55 14.92 33.97
N ALA A 669 -16.46 14.99 34.93
CA ALA A 669 -17.08 16.24 35.37
C ALA A 669 -16.04 17.21 35.97
N GLU A 670 -15.04 16.69 36.68
CA GLU A 670 -13.94 17.47 37.25
C GLU A 670 -13.01 18.05 36.18
N MET A 671 -12.56 17.21 35.24
CA MET A 671 -11.39 17.53 34.40
C MET A 671 -11.69 17.70 32.90
N CYS A 672 -12.80 17.17 32.39
CA CYS A 672 -13.04 17.06 30.95
C CYS A 672 -14.19 17.94 30.47
N SER A 673 -15.32 17.96 31.19
CA SER A 673 -16.56 18.59 30.71
C SER A 673 -16.47 20.11 30.56
N GLY A 674 -15.50 20.78 31.19
CA GLY A 674 -15.26 22.22 31.01
C GLY A 674 -14.84 22.59 29.57
N CYS A 675 -14.09 21.70 28.91
CA CYS A 675 -13.66 21.87 27.52
C CYS A 675 -14.54 21.05 26.57
N HIS A 676 -14.78 19.78 26.88
CA HIS A 676 -15.49 18.85 26.00
C HIS A 676 -17.01 18.85 26.17
N LEU A 677 -17.55 19.68 27.06
CA LEU A 677 -18.97 19.74 27.44
C LEU A 677 -19.44 18.49 28.21
N PRO A 678 -20.61 18.56 28.89
CA PRO A 678 -21.25 17.36 29.45
C PRO A 678 -21.55 16.30 28.38
N ALA A 679 -21.75 15.05 28.81
CA ALA A 679 -22.10 13.96 27.91
C ALA A 679 -23.44 14.24 27.18
N ILE A 680 -23.53 13.81 25.91
CA ILE A 680 -24.60 14.22 24.98
C ILE A 680 -25.98 13.67 25.36
N ASP A 681 -26.03 12.65 26.21
CA ASP A 681 -27.23 12.04 26.76
C ASP A 681 -27.72 12.73 28.05
N THR A 682 -27.04 13.78 28.49
CA THR A 682 -27.39 14.53 29.71
C THR A 682 -28.16 15.82 29.41
N PRO A 683 -29.11 16.24 30.27
CA PRO A 683 -29.78 17.55 30.14
C PRO A 683 -28.81 18.75 30.18
N ALA A 684 -27.66 18.59 30.84
CA ALA A 684 -26.64 19.64 30.95
C ALA A 684 -25.97 19.96 29.60
N PHE A 685 -25.85 18.98 28.69
CA PHE A 685 -25.33 19.21 27.34
C PHE A 685 -26.29 20.08 26.53
N TRP A 686 -27.59 19.77 26.57
CA TRP A 686 -28.62 20.46 25.78
C TRP A 686 -29.02 21.82 26.34
N SER A 687 -28.90 22.02 27.65
CA SER A 687 -29.13 23.33 28.30
C SER A 687 -27.90 24.25 28.29
N SER A 688 -26.78 23.79 27.73
CA SER A 688 -25.56 24.59 27.60
C SER A 688 -25.78 25.88 26.81
N LYS A 689 -25.21 26.99 27.29
CA LYS A 689 -25.20 28.29 26.59
C LYS A 689 -24.41 28.27 25.27
N ARG A 690 -23.69 27.18 24.98
CA ARG A 690 -22.95 26.98 23.73
C ARG A 690 -23.86 26.62 22.55
N TRP A 691 -25.11 26.27 22.79
CA TRP A 691 -26.12 26.16 21.73
C TRP A 691 -26.62 27.55 21.35
N GLU A 692 -26.06 28.08 20.26
CA GLU A 692 -26.36 29.42 19.75
C GLU A 692 -27.49 29.37 18.72
N PRO A 693 -28.37 30.38 18.66
CA PRO A 693 -29.36 30.49 17.60
C PRO A 693 -28.72 30.49 16.20
N SER A 694 -29.31 29.75 15.28
CA SER A 694 -28.95 29.75 13.86
C SER A 694 -30.24 29.53 13.06
N GLY A 695 -30.77 30.61 12.49
CA GLY A 695 -32.05 30.61 11.80
C GLY A 695 -33.19 30.30 12.78
N ASP A 696 -34.01 29.32 12.44
CA ASP A 696 -35.10 28.82 13.28
C ASP A 696 -34.69 27.63 14.18
N SER A 697 -33.38 27.37 14.29
CA SER A 697 -32.78 26.26 15.04
C SER A 697 -31.60 26.76 15.90
N LYS A 698 -30.76 25.83 16.36
CA LYS A 698 -29.54 26.09 17.11
C LYS A 698 -28.37 25.26 16.59
N VAL A 699 -27.16 25.80 16.79
CA VAL A 699 -25.90 25.16 16.47
C VAL A 699 -24.94 25.24 17.64
N LEU A 700 -24.09 24.24 17.79
CA LEU A 700 -23.16 24.13 18.89
C LEU A 700 -21.87 24.88 18.60
N ASN A 701 -21.68 26.03 19.23
CA ASN A 701 -20.40 26.72 19.27
C ASN A 701 -19.48 26.03 20.28
N ALA A 702 -18.85 24.94 19.84
CA ALA A 702 -17.94 24.15 20.67
C ALA A 702 -16.79 24.99 21.25
N VAL A 703 -16.23 24.55 22.37
CA VAL A 703 -15.09 25.24 22.98
C VAL A 703 -13.92 25.20 21.99
N THR A 704 -13.24 26.33 21.83
CA THR A 704 -11.99 26.42 21.08
C THR A 704 -10.89 26.90 22.02
N ILE A 705 -9.70 26.34 21.89
CA ILE A 705 -8.55 26.63 22.75
C ILE A 705 -7.41 27.15 21.86
N PRO A 706 -6.90 28.37 22.11
CA PRO A 706 -5.77 28.94 21.39
C PRO A 706 -4.51 28.05 21.42
N LEU A 707 -3.69 28.11 20.38
CA LEU A 707 -2.45 27.31 20.28
C LEU A 707 -1.47 27.58 21.43
N ASP A 708 -1.39 28.82 21.90
CA ASP A 708 -0.52 29.22 22.99
C ASP A 708 -0.98 28.66 24.36
N GLU A 709 -2.24 28.28 24.50
CA GLU A 709 -2.80 27.61 25.67
C GLU A 709 -2.74 26.08 25.54
N ILE A 710 -3.20 25.49 24.42
CA ILE A 710 -3.29 24.02 24.30
C ILE A 710 -1.94 23.33 24.03
N LYS A 711 -0.99 24.03 23.38
CA LYS A 711 0.37 23.58 23.04
C LYS A 711 0.47 22.21 22.33
N THR A 712 -0.62 21.75 21.70
CA THR A 712 -0.54 20.64 20.72
C THR A 712 0.15 21.12 19.45
N ASP A 713 0.49 20.19 18.56
CA ASP A 713 1.11 20.52 17.27
C ASP A 713 0.40 21.68 16.54
N PRO A 714 1.10 22.73 16.11
CA PRO A 714 0.46 23.94 15.61
C PRO A 714 0.14 23.91 14.12
N GLU A 715 0.71 22.98 13.35
CA GLU A 715 0.87 23.16 11.89
C GLU A 715 -0.46 23.28 11.15
N GLN A 716 -1.42 22.40 11.45
CA GLN A 716 -2.74 22.43 10.81
C GLN A 716 -3.45 23.78 10.97
N SER A 717 -3.46 24.35 12.19
CA SER A 717 -4.13 25.63 12.43
C SER A 717 -3.38 26.81 11.81
N LEU A 718 -2.07 26.69 11.61
CA LEU A 718 -1.27 27.72 10.96
C LEU A 718 -1.46 27.76 9.44
N VAL A 719 -1.81 26.65 8.78
CA VAL A 719 -2.05 26.61 7.33
C VAL A 719 -3.02 27.71 6.89
N LEU A 720 -4.16 27.85 7.56
CA LEU A 720 -5.19 28.82 7.16
C LEU A 720 -4.76 30.28 7.30
N SER A 721 -3.92 30.60 8.28
CA SER A 721 -3.54 31.98 8.60
C SER A 721 -2.19 32.39 8.01
N LYS A 722 -1.30 31.44 7.73
CA LYS A 722 0.08 31.69 7.29
C LYS A 722 0.31 31.37 5.82
N ARG A 723 -0.45 30.43 5.24
CA ARG A 723 -0.30 30.10 3.81
C ARG A 723 -0.90 31.21 2.96
N THR A 724 -0.13 31.67 1.97
CA THR A 724 -0.60 32.57 0.92
C THR A 724 -0.69 31.83 -0.40
N ILE A 725 -1.59 32.28 -1.26
CA ILE A 725 -1.77 31.79 -2.63
C ILE A 725 -1.88 32.97 -3.58
N ASP A 726 -1.49 32.73 -4.83
CA ASP A 726 -1.67 33.66 -5.95
C ASP A 726 -2.68 33.10 -6.96
N VAL A 727 -3.50 33.94 -7.57
CA VAL A 727 -4.47 33.53 -8.59
C VAL A 727 -4.31 34.34 -9.88
N PRO A 728 -4.65 33.78 -11.05
CA PRO A 728 -4.66 34.54 -12.30
C PRO A 728 -5.60 35.76 -12.22
N GLY A 729 -5.10 36.93 -12.62
CA GLY A 729 -5.88 38.18 -12.52
C GLY A 729 -7.17 38.19 -13.35
N PHE A 730 -7.23 37.41 -14.44
CA PHE A 730 -8.44 37.30 -15.26
C PHE A 730 -9.59 36.58 -14.54
N LEU A 731 -9.29 35.77 -13.51
CA LEU A 731 -10.32 35.13 -12.69
C LEU A 731 -11.09 36.14 -11.83
N LYS A 732 -10.52 37.34 -11.59
CA LYS A 732 -11.15 38.41 -10.81
C LYS A 732 -11.62 37.93 -9.42
N VAL A 733 -10.89 37.01 -8.79
CA VAL A 733 -11.22 36.51 -7.44
C VAL A 733 -11.05 37.67 -6.46
N ASN A 734 -12.17 38.13 -5.89
CA ASN A 734 -12.19 39.22 -4.94
C ASN A 734 -12.68 38.72 -3.58
N THR A 735 -11.77 38.55 -2.63
CA THR A 735 -12.13 38.06 -1.29
C THR A 735 -12.98 39.06 -0.50
N ALA A 736 -13.03 40.35 -0.92
CA ALA A 736 -13.95 41.33 -0.34
C ALA A 736 -15.43 40.98 -0.62
N ASP A 737 -15.72 40.18 -1.64
CA ASP A 737 -17.10 39.78 -1.96
C ASP A 737 -17.74 38.94 -0.86
N LEU A 738 -16.93 38.21 -0.07
CA LEU A 738 -17.42 37.48 1.11
C LEU A 738 -18.10 38.42 2.12
N GLN A 739 -17.59 39.64 2.26
CA GLN A 739 -18.21 40.66 3.12
C GLN A 739 -19.60 41.03 2.63
N THR A 740 -19.77 41.20 1.33
CA THR A 740 -21.05 41.55 0.69
C THR A 740 -22.04 40.39 0.75
N TRP A 741 -21.58 39.17 0.44
CA TRP A 741 -22.44 37.99 0.38
C TRP A 741 -22.86 37.47 1.75
N TRP A 742 -21.97 37.52 2.74
CA TRP A 742 -22.16 36.84 4.02
C TRP A 742 -22.17 37.76 5.25
N GLN A 743 -21.88 39.05 5.07
CA GLN A 743 -21.82 40.03 6.16
C GLN A 743 -20.88 39.54 7.27
N CYS A 744 -19.62 39.27 6.90
CA CYS A 744 -18.62 38.78 7.83
C CYS A 744 -18.23 39.84 8.87
N ASP A 745 -17.86 39.40 10.07
CA ASP A 745 -17.54 40.32 11.16
C ASP A 745 -16.10 40.84 11.09
N ILE A 746 -15.27 40.26 10.22
CA ILE A 746 -13.85 40.60 10.04
C ILE A 746 -13.56 41.01 8.59
N PRO A 747 -12.58 41.90 8.34
CA PRO A 747 -12.20 42.28 6.98
C PRO A 747 -11.74 41.07 6.16
N THR A 748 -12.35 40.89 4.99
CA THR A 748 -12.02 39.79 4.07
C THR A 748 -11.20 40.23 2.87
N ALA A 749 -11.01 41.53 2.66
CA ALA A 749 -10.28 42.05 1.50
C ALA A 749 -8.79 41.66 1.55
N SER A 750 -8.28 41.09 0.46
CA SER A 750 -6.86 40.83 0.27
C SER A 750 -6.09 42.15 0.14
N LYS A 751 -4.81 42.13 0.55
CA LYS A 751 -3.92 43.29 0.40
C LYS A 751 -3.43 43.49 -1.03
N SER A 752 -3.49 42.43 -1.84
CA SER A 752 -3.05 42.40 -3.24
C SER A 752 -4.19 41.89 -4.12
N PRO A 753 -4.30 42.35 -5.38
CA PRO A 753 -5.35 41.88 -6.29
C PRO A 753 -5.29 40.38 -6.60
N ASN A 754 -4.08 39.80 -6.65
CA ASN A 754 -3.89 38.40 -7.05
C ASN A 754 -3.38 37.52 -5.90
N GLU A 755 -2.73 38.12 -4.89
CA GLU A 755 -2.21 37.39 -3.74
C GLU A 755 -3.14 37.54 -2.53
N MET A 756 -3.50 36.42 -1.91
CA MET A 756 -4.43 36.38 -0.79
C MET A 756 -4.06 35.30 0.23
N VAL A 757 -4.62 35.44 1.44
CA VAL A 757 -4.56 34.39 2.46
C VAL A 757 -5.31 33.16 1.93
N TYR A 758 -4.69 31.99 2.02
CA TYR A 758 -5.19 30.74 1.48
C TYR A 758 -6.65 30.46 1.89
N ALA A 759 -6.98 30.64 3.17
CA ALA A 759 -8.32 30.38 3.66
C ALA A 759 -9.40 31.24 2.96
N LEU A 760 -9.14 32.55 2.84
CA LEU A 760 -10.07 33.47 2.16
C LEU A 760 -10.17 33.14 0.67
N GLY A 761 -9.05 32.87 0.01
CA GLY A 761 -9.05 32.49 -1.40
C GLY A 761 -9.85 31.22 -1.66
N LEU A 762 -9.65 30.18 -0.84
CA LEU A 762 -10.40 28.93 -0.96
C LEU A 762 -11.89 29.16 -0.73
N MET A 763 -12.26 29.87 0.34
CA MET A 763 -13.65 30.20 0.64
C MET A 763 -14.33 30.92 -0.53
N THR A 764 -13.67 31.92 -1.13
CA THR A 764 -14.21 32.67 -2.27
C THR A 764 -14.33 31.81 -3.52
N VAL A 765 -13.30 31.03 -3.87
CA VAL A 765 -13.34 30.16 -5.06
C VAL A 765 -14.44 29.11 -4.96
N VAL A 766 -14.59 28.45 -3.82
CA VAL A 766 -15.65 27.44 -3.63
C VAL A 766 -17.03 28.08 -3.68
N ASP A 767 -17.20 29.30 -3.15
CA ASP A 767 -18.44 30.07 -3.25
C ASP A 767 -18.81 30.36 -4.72
N LEU A 768 -17.84 30.82 -5.51
CA LEU A 768 -18.01 31.08 -6.95
C LEU A 768 -18.43 29.82 -7.71
N VAL A 769 -17.80 28.67 -7.41
CA VAL A 769 -18.17 27.38 -8.02
C VAL A 769 -19.60 26.98 -7.66
N ALA A 770 -20.00 27.14 -6.39
CA ALA A 770 -21.36 26.84 -5.95
C ALA A 770 -22.41 27.76 -6.56
N ARG A 771 -22.15 29.08 -6.61
CA ARG A 771 -23.03 30.05 -7.30
C ARG A 771 -23.16 29.71 -8.78
N LYS A 772 -22.05 29.38 -9.43
CA LYS A 772 -22.05 29.00 -10.84
C LYS A 772 -22.94 27.80 -11.12
N TRP A 773 -22.87 26.78 -10.27
CA TRP A 773 -23.76 25.63 -10.35
C TRP A 773 -25.24 26.04 -10.19
N MET A 774 -25.57 26.88 -9.20
CA MET A 774 -26.94 27.36 -9.01
C MET A 774 -27.46 28.19 -10.21
N ASP A 775 -26.58 28.95 -10.86
CA ASP A 775 -26.89 29.74 -12.06
C ASP A 775 -27.18 28.84 -13.26
N ASP A 776 -26.32 27.85 -13.52
CA ASP A 776 -26.52 26.91 -14.63
C ASP A 776 -27.78 26.05 -14.46
N GLU A 777 -28.06 25.60 -13.23
CA GLU A 777 -29.26 24.84 -12.88
C GLU A 777 -30.52 25.70 -12.75
N LYS A 778 -30.39 27.03 -12.89
CA LYS A 778 -31.49 28.01 -12.77
C LYS A 778 -32.26 27.87 -11.45
N ILE A 779 -31.55 27.61 -10.36
CA ILE A 779 -32.15 27.43 -9.04
C ILE A 779 -32.78 28.76 -8.60
N PRO A 780 -34.09 28.81 -8.25
CA PRO A 780 -34.73 30.04 -7.78
C PRO A 780 -34.15 30.55 -6.46
N GLU A 781 -34.13 31.87 -6.25
CA GLU A 781 -33.57 32.50 -5.03
C GLU A 781 -34.08 31.91 -3.70
N PRO A 782 -35.38 31.59 -3.52
CA PRO A 782 -35.84 30.94 -2.29
C PRO A 782 -35.20 29.57 -2.05
N GLU A 783 -34.98 28.79 -3.11
CA GLU A 783 -34.30 27.49 -3.01
C GLU A 783 -32.79 27.68 -2.77
N ARG A 784 -32.16 28.67 -3.41
CA ARG A 784 -30.76 29.04 -3.12
C ARG A 784 -30.58 29.39 -1.65
N ALA A 785 -31.47 30.19 -1.08
CA ALA A 785 -31.45 30.56 0.34
C ALA A 785 -31.53 29.33 1.26
N GLN A 786 -32.33 28.32 0.88
CA GLN A 786 -32.40 27.04 1.60
C GLN A 786 -31.11 26.22 1.48
N ILE A 787 -30.55 26.10 0.26
CA ILE A 787 -29.30 25.37 0.02
C ILE A 787 -28.13 26.02 0.77
N TRP A 788 -28.06 27.35 0.74
CA TRP A 788 -27.06 28.10 1.49
C TRP A 788 -27.23 27.96 2.99
N ASN A 789 -28.44 27.62 3.45
CA ASN A 789 -28.82 27.68 4.85
C ASN A 789 -28.32 29.01 5.45
N LEU A 790 -28.84 30.14 4.96
CA LEU A 790 -28.32 31.51 5.21
C LEU A 790 -28.07 31.87 6.68
N ALA A 791 -28.58 31.07 7.62
CA ALA A 791 -28.22 31.09 9.03
C ALA A 791 -26.76 30.68 9.34
N ARG A 792 -26.03 30.14 8.35
CA ARG A 792 -24.66 29.64 8.43
C ARG A 792 -23.80 30.37 7.41
N LYS A 793 -22.83 31.14 7.88
CA LYS A 793 -22.04 32.04 7.02
C LYS A 793 -20.77 31.39 6.48
N ASN A 794 -20.37 31.75 5.26
CA ASN A 794 -19.04 31.47 4.73
C ASN A 794 -18.06 32.58 5.20
N CYS A 795 -17.83 32.65 6.51
CA CYS A 795 -16.92 33.61 7.14
C CYS A 795 -15.85 32.87 7.94
N LEU A 796 -14.64 33.43 7.98
CA LEU A 796 -13.60 32.95 8.88
C LEU A 796 -14.06 33.05 10.33
N ASN A 797 -13.55 32.16 11.17
CA ASN A 797 -13.70 32.30 12.61
C ASN A 797 -13.17 33.68 13.04
N PRO A 798 -14.00 34.53 13.68
CA PRO A 798 -13.61 35.90 14.02
C PRO A 798 -12.58 35.98 15.15
N ALA A 799 -12.23 34.84 15.75
CA ALA A 799 -11.32 34.81 16.87
C ALA A 799 -9.86 35.01 16.40
N PRO A 800 -9.06 35.85 17.09
CA PRO A 800 -7.86 36.46 16.53
C PRO A 800 -6.68 35.49 16.36
N ASP A 801 -6.56 34.51 17.27
CA ASP A 801 -5.43 33.58 17.29
C ASP A 801 -5.80 32.20 16.73
N PRO A 802 -4.85 31.51 16.04
CA PRO A 802 -4.97 30.10 15.70
C PRO A 802 -5.31 29.23 16.93
N ARG A 803 -6.12 28.20 16.72
CA ARG A 803 -6.79 27.44 17.80
C ARG A 803 -7.19 26.06 17.35
N TYR A 804 -7.54 25.21 18.31
CA TYR A 804 -8.22 23.94 18.06
C TYR A 804 -9.54 23.82 18.81
N ARG A 805 -10.48 23.09 18.22
CA ARG A 805 -11.79 22.78 18.76
C ARG A 805 -11.74 21.59 19.72
N ALA A 806 -12.29 21.76 20.91
CA ALA A 806 -12.62 20.67 21.82
C ALA A 806 -14.04 20.19 21.55
N ARG A 807 -14.17 19.03 20.89
CA ARG A 807 -15.46 18.41 20.56
C ARG A 807 -16.08 17.67 21.75
N PRO A 808 -17.41 17.46 21.78
CA PRO A 808 -18.01 16.42 22.61
C PRO A 808 -17.36 15.05 22.35
N LEU A 809 -17.14 14.28 23.42
CA LEU A 809 -16.40 13.01 23.39
C LEU A 809 -17.28 11.79 23.08
N ASN A 810 -18.47 11.98 22.50
CA ASN A 810 -19.31 10.86 22.09
C ASN A 810 -18.61 10.02 21.01
N GLY A 811 -18.53 8.70 21.22
CA GLY A 811 -17.81 7.74 20.36
C GLY A 811 -16.29 7.80 20.45
N ILE A 812 -15.71 8.48 21.45
CA ILE A 812 -14.25 8.71 21.57
C ILE A 812 -13.42 7.42 21.58
N TRP A 813 -14.00 6.29 22.01
CA TRP A 813 -13.32 5.00 21.97
C TRP A 813 -12.94 4.58 20.54
N ALA A 814 -13.71 5.01 19.54
CA ALA A 814 -13.59 4.63 18.14
C ALA A 814 -12.74 5.58 17.29
N THR A 815 -12.00 6.51 17.91
CA THR A 815 -11.26 7.57 17.20
C THR A 815 -9.75 7.52 17.45
N ALA A 816 -9.20 6.35 17.78
CA ALA A 816 -7.76 6.18 17.85
C ALA A 816 -7.15 6.28 16.43
N PRO A 817 -5.95 6.86 16.28
CA PRO A 817 -5.13 7.51 17.32
C PRO A 817 -5.66 8.91 17.70
N TYR A 818 -5.22 9.40 18.85
CA TYR A 818 -5.72 10.62 19.49
C TYR A 818 -4.85 11.85 19.19
N LEU A 819 -5.40 13.02 19.56
CA LEU A 819 -5.02 14.36 19.10
C LEU A 819 -5.35 14.59 17.62
N HIS A 820 -5.37 15.86 17.19
CA HIS A 820 -5.74 16.22 15.81
C HIS A 820 -4.78 15.61 14.78
N ASN A 821 -3.50 15.43 15.12
CA ASN A 821 -2.47 14.87 14.24
C ASN A 821 -2.26 13.35 14.40
N GLY A 822 -3.08 12.67 15.21
CA GLY A 822 -2.98 11.23 15.43
C GLY A 822 -1.68 10.79 16.10
N SER A 823 -1.08 11.65 16.90
CA SER A 823 0.24 11.43 17.49
C SER A 823 0.24 10.61 18.78
N VAL A 824 -0.95 10.27 19.32
CA VAL A 824 -1.07 9.53 20.57
C VAL A 824 -1.84 8.22 20.35
N PRO A 825 -1.24 7.04 20.62
CA PRO A 825 -1.80 5.78 20.13
C PRO A 825 -3.05 5.28 20.86
N SER A 826 -3.25 5.63 22.13
CA SER A 826 -4.41 5.17 22.92
C SER A 826 -4.87 6.18 23.99
N LEU A 827 -6.09 6.04 24.53
CA LEU A 827 -6.58 6.92 25.60
C LEU A 827 -5.70 6.85 26.84
N TYR A 828 -5.18 5.66 27.16
CA TYR A 828 -4.25 5.51 28.28
C TYR A 828 -3.06 6.48 28.15
N TRP A 829 -2.44 6.54 26.97
CA TRP A 829 -1.31 7.44 26.72
C TRP A 829 -1.71 8.92 26.61
N LEU A 830 -2.92 9.21 26.11
CA LEU A 830 -3.45 10.57 26.07
C LEU A 830 -3.58 11.18 27.47
N LEU A 831 -4.01 10.36 28.43
CA LEU A 831 -4.22 10.72 29.83
C LEU A 831 -2.93 10.67 30.67
N LYS A 832 -1.76 10.51 30.05
CA LYS A 832 -0.45 10.62 30.69
C LYS A 832 0.19 12.00 30.49
N PRO A 833 1.19 12.36 31.33
CA PRO A 833 2.08 13.48 31.05
C PRO A 833 2.66 13.39 29.63
N ALA A 834 2.75 14.52 28.93
CA ALA A 834 3.19 14.54 27.54
C ALA A 834 4.61 13.97 27.36
N SER A 835 5.48 14.12 28.37
CA SER A 835 6.83 13.57 28.39
C SER A 835 6.90 12.04 28.50
N GLU A 836 5.83 11.39 28.96
CA GLU A 836 5.73 9.92 29.04
C GLU A 836 5.15 9.29 27.77
N ARG A 837 4.67 10.09 26.81
CA ARG A 837 4.02 9.58 25.61
C ARG A 837 5.02 8.90 24.67
N PRO A 838 4.62 7.82 24.00
CA PRO A 838 5.45 7.16 22.99
C PRO A 838 5.83 8.14 21.88
N GLN A 839 7.14 8.28 21.64
CA GLN A 839 7.65 9.13 20.56
C GLN A 839 7.55 8.47 19.18
N LYS A 840 7.38 7.14 19.17
CA LYS A 840 7.29 6.30 17.96
C LYS A 840 6.33 5.14 18.21
N PHE A 841 5.50 4.81 17.22
CA PHE A 841 4.65 3.62 17.24
C PHE A 841 4.24 3.24 15.81
N CYS A 842 3.82 1.98 15.63
CA CYS A 842 3.44 1.45 14.33
C CYS A 842 1.97 1.71 14.02
N MET A 843 1.71 2.18 12.81
CA MET A 843 0.39 2.43 12.24
C MET A 843 0.11 1.51 11.05
N GLY A 844 -1.16 1.14 10.88
CA GLY A 844 -1.63 0.21 9.87
C GLY A 844 -2.75 -0.68 10.42
N ARG A 845 -2.98 -1.83 9.80
CA ARG A 845 -4.02 -2.78 10.22
C ARG A 845 -3.51 -3.63 11.39
N ARG A 846 -3.54 -3.05 12.60
CA ARG A 846 -3.12 -3.68 13.87
C ARG A 846 -4.35 -4.05 14.71
N ASP A 847 -4.15 -4.98 15.64
CA ASP A 847 -5.17 -5.28 16.65
C ASP A 847 -5.40 -4.05 17.54
N TYR A 848 -6.67 -3.75 17.75
CA TYR A 848 -7.15 -2.77 18.70
C TYR A 848 -6.94 -3.30 20.12
N ASP A 849 -6.44 -2.44 20.99
CA ASP A 849 -6.30 -2.73 22.41
C ASP A 849 -7.48 -2.13 23.17
N PRO A 850 -8.48 -2.93 23.55
CA PRO A 850 -9.65 -2.46 24.30
C PRO A 850 -9.35 -2.12 25.77
N ASP A 851 -8.18 -2.50 26.32
CA ASP A 851 -7.77 -2.09 27.66
C ASP A 851 -7.33 -0.63 27.65
N THR A 852 -6.34 -0.31 26.81
CA THR A 852 -5.82 1.06 26.69
C THR A 852 -6.63 1.96 25.76
N VAL A 853 -7.59 1.38 25.01
CA VAL A 853 -8.50 2.00 24.06
C VAL A 853 -7.73 2.70 22.94
N GLY A 854 -7.21 1.90 22.00
CA GLY A 854 -6.45 2.37 20.84
C GLY A 854 -5.47 1.33 20.33
N PHE A 855 -4.24 1.74 20.03
CA PHE A 855 -3.17 0.83 19.60
C PHE A 855 -2.24 0.46 20.75
N ALA A 856 -1.93 -0.83 20.87
CA ALA A 856 -0.90 -1.30 21.78
C ALA A 856 0.47 -0.73 21.41
N VAL A 857 1.23 -0.34 22.44
CA VAL A 857 2.60 0.15 22.29
C VAL A 857 3.53 -0.80 23.03
N THR A 858 4.31 -1.54 22.25
CA THR A 858 5.35 -2.43 22.78
C THR A 858 6.71 -1.76 22.63
N ALA A 859 7.48 -1.71 23.71
CA ALA A 859 8.81 -1.12 23.67
C ALA A 859 9.69 -1.82 22.63
N ASN A 860 10.34 -1.04 21.77
CA ASN A 860 11.26 -1.50 20.71
C ASN A 860 10.65 -2.44 19.66
N GLU A 861 9.31 -2.48 19.50
CA GLU A 861 8.68 -3.25 18.44
C GLU A 861 8.99 -2.65 17.06
N PRO A 862 9.63 -3.38 16.14
CA PRO A 862 9.78 -2.94 14.76
C PRO A 862 8.46 -3.07 14.01
N CYS A 863 8.08 -2.05 13.24
CA CYS A 863 6.88 -2.13 12.42
C CYS A 863 7.03 -3.19 11.32
N LYS A 864 5.93 -3.90 11.06
CA LYS A 864 5.90 -4.95 10.03
C LYS A 864 6.03 -4.31 8.64
N THR A 865 6.45 -5.10 7.66
CA THR A 865 6.60 -4.62 6.28
C THR A 865 5.30 -3.99 5.77
N GLY A 866 5.38 -2.72 5.37
CA GLY A 866 4.28 -1.95 4.80
C GLY A 866 3.44 -1.16 5.81
N GLU A 867 3.59 -1.43 7.11
CA GLU A 867 3.14 -0.53 8.17
C GLU A 867 3.93 0.79 8.13
N THR A 868 3.35 1.85 8.68
CA THR A 868 3.97 3.17 8.77
C THR A 868 4.47 3.38 10.20
N VAL A 869 5.69 3.89 10.36
CA VAL A 869 6.22 4.29 11.67
C VAL A 869 5.79 5.74 11.90
N PHE A 870 4.82 5.97 12.78
CA PHE A 870 4.65 7.33 13.30
C PHE A 870 5.89 7.68 14.12
N SER A 871 6.41 8.89 13.95
CA SER A 871 7.55 9.40 14.71
C SER A 871 7.43 10.90 14.97
N ALA A 872 7.58 11.30 16.22
CA ALA A 872 7.72 12.70 16.61
C ALA A 872 9.11 13.28 16.31
N THR A 873 10.11 12.41 16.10
CA THR A 873 11.51 12.79 15.89
C THR A 873 12.11 12.16 14.64
N GLY A 874 12.87 12.94 13.87
CA GLY A 874 13.56 12.54 12.66
C GLY A 874 14.74 11.61 12.93
N SER A 875 15.34 11.10 11.85
CA SER A 875 16.59 10.32 11.93
C SER A 875 17.78 11.15 12.41
N ASP A 876 17.69 12.48 12.31
CA ASP A 876 18.65 13.46 12.84
C ASP A 876 18.39 13.85 14.30
N GLY A 877 17.38 13.24 14.94
CA GLY A 877 16.99 13.51 16.32
C GLY A 877 16.17 14.80 16.52
N LYS A 878 15.84 15.53 15.46
CA LYS A 878 15.05 16.77 15.55
C LYS A 878 13.54 16.49 15.52
N PRO A 879 12.69 17.37 16.08
CA PRO A 879 11.24 17.25 15.93
C PRO A 879 10.82 17.24 14.45
N ILE A 880 9.90 16.36 14.10
CA ILE A 880 9.25 16.36 12.78
C ILE A 880 8.08 17.35 12.82
N GLN A 881 8.03 18.23 11.82
CA GLN A 881 6.94 19.19 11.61
C GLN A 881 5.60 18.43 11.53
N GLY A 882 4.54 18.91 12.19
CA GLY A 882 3.23 18.26 12.16
C GLY A 882 3.07 17.01 13.05
N ASN A 883 4.16 16.49 13.63
CA ASN A 883 4.15 15.24 14.43
C ASN A 883 4.40 15.45 15.93
N SER A 884 4.24 16.66 16.47
CA SER A 884 4.40 16.89 17.91
C SER A 884 3.37 16.08 18.71
N VAL A 885 3.84 15.45 19.80
CA VAL A 885 3.01 14.72 20.79
C VAL A 885 2.67 15.57 22.02
N LEU A 886 3.01 16.86 22.00
CA LEU A 886 2.89 17.77 23.14
C LEU A 886 1.46 18.28 23.34
N GLY A 887 1.24 19.03 24.43
CA GLY A 887 -0.04 19.64 24.75
C GLY A 887 -1.09 18.67 25.27
N HIS A 888 -2.26 19.20 25.65
CA HIS A 888 -3.36 18.40 26.23
C HIS A 888 -2.86 17.43 27.33
N SER A 889 -2.00 17.90 28.23
CA SER A 889 -1.31 17.06 29.22
C SER A 889 -2.03 17.02 30.57
N PHE A 890 -1.93 15.87 31.27
CA PHE A 890 -2.47 15.64 32.62
C PHE A 890 -1.31 15.48 33.62
N GLU A 891 -0.73 16.61 34.00
CA GLU A 891 0.54 16.64 34.76
C GLU A 891 0.63 17.78 35.78
N ARG A 892 -0.45 18.54 36.00
CA ARG A 892 -0.48 19.60 37.01
C ARG A 892 -0.47 18.97 38.41
N LYS A 893 0.46 19.41 39.26
CA LYS A 893 0.56 18.98 40.66
C LYS A 893 -0.35 19.82 41.56
N ASP A 894 -0.65 19.31 42.75
CA ASP A 894 -1.42 20.05 43.74
C ASP A 894 -0.69 21.33 44.16
N GLY A 895 -1.43 22.45 44.23
CA GLY A 895 -0.88 23.78 44.52
C GLY A 895 -0.16 24.45 43.34
N GLU A 896 0.02 23.76 42.21
CA GLU A 896 0.67 24.33 41.03
C GLU A 896 -0.30 25.22 40.22
N PRO A 897 0.13 26.42 39.76
CA PRO A 897 -0.70 27.25 38.89
C PRO A 897 -0.97 26.55 37.54
N LYS A 898 -2.06 26.93 36.88
CA LYS A 898 -2.30 26.53 35.48
C LYS A 898 -1.16 27.04 34.60
N ARG A 899 -0.74 26.23 33.64
CA ARG A 899 0.29 26.59 32.64
C ARG A 899 -0.09 26.06 31.26
N PRO A 900 0.40 26.70 30.18
CA PRO A 900 0.19 26.22 28.82
C PRO A 900 0.54 24.75 28.61
N GLY A 901 -0.27 24.04 27.84
CA GLY A 901 -0.11 22.63 27.49
C GLY A 901 -0.65 21.65 28.52
N VAL A 902 -1.03 22.11 29.71
CA VAL A 902 -1.49 21.26 30.82
C VAL A 902 -2.94 21.55 31.16
N ILE A 903 -3.82 20.63 30.79
CA ILE A 903 -5.28 20.81 30.88
C ILE A 903 -5.90 20.19 32.14
N GLY A 904 -5.19 19.27 32.79
CA GLY A 904 -5.70 18.52 33.94
C GLY A 904 -4.65 18.27 35.00
N ARG A 905 -5.12 17.90 36.20
CA ARG A 905 -4.21 17.42 37.25
C ARG A 905 -3.65 16.06 36.89
N MET A 906 -2.51 15.72 37.50
CA MET A 906 -1.98 14.37 37.44
C MET A 906 -2.98 13.39 38.09
N PHE A 907 -3.12 12.21 37.49
CA PHE A 907 -3.89 11.10 38.08
C PHE A 907 -3.14 10.54 39.28
N LYS A 908 -3.87 10.12 40.32
CA LYS A 908 -3.31 9.56 41.56
C LYS A 908 -2.52 8.27 41.30
N ASP A 909 -3.10 7.41 40.46
CA ASP A 909 -2.55 6.15 40.01
C ASP A 909 -3.22 5.73 38.68
N ASP A 910 -2.81 4.58 38.17
CA ASP A 910 -3.40 4.04 36.94
C ASP A 910 -4.87 3.62 37.14
N ALA A 911 -5.30 3.25 38.35
CA ALA A 911 -6.68 2.85 38.60
C ALA A 911 -7.65 4.02 38.41
N GLU A 912 -7.31 5.23 38.89
CA GLU A 912 -8.10 6.45 38.65
C GLU A 912 -8.18 6.77 37.14
N ARG A 913 -7.09 6.56 36.39
CA ARG A 913 -7.09 6.75 34.93
C ARG A 913 -8.00 5.75 34.23
N TYR A 914 -7.95 4.48 34.62
CA TYR A 914 -8.81 3.44 34.06
C TYR A 914 -10.28 3.61 34.43
N ASP A 915 -10.59 4.20 35.59
CA ASP A 915 -11.97 4.59 35.91
C ASP A 915 -12.49 5.63 34.90
N LEU A 916 -11.69 6.66 34.57
CA LEU A 916 -12.04 7.62 33.51
C LEU A 916 -12.18 6.94 32.14
N ILE A 917 -11.25 6.07 31.75
CA ILE A 917 -11.33 5.33 30.48
C ILE A 917 -12.62 4.50 30.41
N GLU A 918 -13.01 3.85 31.51
CA GLU A 918 -14.25 3.06 31.55
C GLU A 918 -15.48 3.95 31.28
N TYR A 919 -15.51 5.16 31.84
CA TYR A 919 -16.57 6.14 31.52
C TYR A 919 -16.49 6.63 30.07
N LEU A 920 -15.30 6.91 29.53
CA LEU A 920 -15.14 7.34 28.14
C LEU A 920 -15.62 6.29 27.13
N LYS A 921 -15.59 4.99 27.47
CA LYS A 921 -16.21 3.93 26.66
C LYS A 921 -17.74 4.04 26.60
N THR A 922 -18.38 4.69 27.56
CA THR A 922 -19.84 4.83 27.58
C THR A 922 -20.36 5.99 26.73
N LEU A 923 -19.46 6.89 26.28
CA LEU A 923 -19.81 8.12 25.57
C LEU A 923 -20.05 7.91 24.09
#